data_AF-A0A970QYY3-F1
#
_entry.id   AF-A0A970QYY3-F1
#
_cell.length_a   1.000
_cell.length_b   1.000
_cell.length_c   1.000
_cell.angle_alpha   90.00
_cell.angle_beta   90.00
_cell.angle_gamma   90.00
#
_symmetry.space_group_name_H-M   'P 1'
#
loop_
_entity.id
_entity.type
_entity.pdbx_description
1 polymer ?
#
loop_
_entity_poly.entity_id
_entity_poly.type
_entity_poly.pdbx_seq_one_letter_code
_entity_poly.pdbx_strand_id
1 'polypeptide(L)'
;MKRKVSVIVSILLVMAFMLYACAFPKIVKTGKSGGNARFEQQELEIEADGTIDSEGGILFLPESSPLAGSHVRFMPASVDRPVAVSIGTVTGRYRQSPDSISETALYVDLGGYEDLSQPIEITIRYAETEEDAQKVPTGLCIDEEGFMTPVITRYINEEDGTFTILTYHSAIYTYYFLDDIGDYPESADTGFLPSEDGFSEINQGSSIFSGGECYGMSTFAKWYFMNHKAGEEDAFFDQFQSPEMGVSPTGDIIVPQDIIATKAFQYTTKESMMLFTTESRFSSYITINEDGTESYRNDNSVAVKCIMDSLNFWQEPVEVGIYGTVGHSVLAYRYEIIDSTIYIYIYDPNFPGDDNQYIVYDIARNTISTPSYTQGVLDDRLTTTGYGTFSSVSEYAEILEDARNNFANSLADLDVTSPINGEEISEGTCYITGTVNTLSQMGEQLGDAIEVVSENGQIFRADLYKYGTDPSEFAIEVPVKRGENRFLINTIYYDEFGNERYLSNDLFGWFIINSTVASNVIYVTLTWDAQPDVDLYVTDPTGSTSYWSELVTPDGGLLDIDDTTGYGPEHWTLTTDNVVRWGEPYTIRLHYYYGDGPTSYNVTVTANEGTAYETTQTYTGVISSSNSDNYYPGSYGDDWVDICIVTPIEVS
;
A
#
# COMPACT_ATOMS: atom_id res chain seq x y z
N MET A 1 41.09 -14.43 60.83
CA MET A 1 40.08 -15.19 60.06
C MET A 1 39.13 -14.18 59.42
N LYS A 2 39.53 -13.40 58.41
CA LYS A 2 39.57 -13.70 56.95
C LYS A 2 38.35 -14.48 56.41
N ARG A 3 37.49 -13.72 55.70
CA ARG A 3 36.81 -13.96 54.43
C ARG A 3 35.87 -15.19 54.31
N LYS A 4 34.58 -14.91 54.09
CA LYS A 4 33.78 -15.35 52.92
C LYS A 4 32.33 -14.87 53.07
N VAL A 5 32.08 -13.65 52.62
CA VAL A 5 30.75 -13.17 52.19
C VAL A 5 31.03 -12.43 50.88
N SER A 6 30.19 -12.65 49.86
CA SER A 6 30.33 -12.20 48.46
C SER A 6 30.91 -13.24 47.49
N VAL A 7 30.06 -14.16 47.00
CA VAL A 7 30.16 -14.83 45.67
C VAL A 7 28.77 -15.25 45.11
N ILE A 8 27.68 -15.33 45.87
CA ILE A 8 26.39 -15.89 45.37
C ILE A 8 25.38 -14.80 44.95
N VAL A 9 25.83 -13.71 44.33
CA VAL A 9 24.93 -12.73 43.66
C VAL A 9 25.34 -12.49 42.20
N SER A 10 26.53 -12.94 41.79
CA SER A 10 27.05 -12.72 40.43
C SER A 10 26.83 -13.88 39.46
N ILE A 11 26.11 -14.95 39.86
CA ILE A 11 25.83 -16.10 38.99
C ILE A 11 24.38 -16.10 38.46
N LEU A 12 23.48 -15.32 39.06
CA LEU A 12 22.10 -15.16 38.57
C LEU A 12 21.93 -14.00 37.57
N LEU A 13 22.93 -13.13 37.44
CA LEU A 13 22.93 -12.00 36.48
C LEU A 13 23.71 -12.28 35.19
N VAL A 14 24.45 -13.40 35.12
CA VAL A 14 25.17 -13.85 33.92
C VAL A 14 24.42 -14.97 33.18
N MET A 15 23.31 -15.46 33.77
CA MET A 15 22.43 -16.47 33.18
C MET A 15 21.09 -15.87 32.70
N ALA A 16 21.08 -14.56 32.41
CA ALA A 16 20.01 -13.88 31.68
C ALA A 16 20.41 -13.52 30.24
N PHE A 17 21.60 -13.96 29.79
CA PHE A 17 22.17 -13.65 28.47
C PHE A 17 22.29 -14.88 27.54
N MET A 18 21.61 -15.98 27.85
CA MET A 18 21.55 -17.18 27.00
C MET A 18 20.19 -17.85 27.14
N LEU A 19 19.14 -17.15 26.68
CA LEU A 19 17.82 -17.68 26.31
C LEU A 19 16.93 -16.53 25.80
N TYR A 20 17.47 -15.62 24.97
CA TYR A 20 16.63 -15.10 23.90
C TYR A 20 16.56 -16.25 22.89
N ALA A 21 15.57 -17.12 23.08
CA ALA A 21 15.14 -18.03 22.03
C ALA A 21 14.93 -17.19 20.76
N CYS A 22 15.24 -17.73 19.59
CA CYS A 22 15.02 -17.14 18.27
C CYS A 22 13.66 -16.42 18.24
N ALA A 23 13.65 -15.13 18.55
CA ALA A 23 12.46 -14.32 18.48
C ALA A 23 12.44 -13.84 17.05
N PHE A 24 11.68 -14.54 16.21
CA PHE A 24 11.16 -13.89 15.03
C PHE A 24 10.25 -12.76 15.52
N PRO A 25 10.21 -11.62 14.80
CA PRO A 25 9.21 -10.62 15.10
C PRO A 25 7.84 -11.29 14.92
N LYS A 26 6.81 -10.89 15.66
CA LYS A 26 5.48 -11.51 15.48
C LYS A 26 4.98 -11.10 14.09
N ILE A 27 4.99 -12.02 13.14
CA ILE A 27 4.69 -11.72 11.74
C ILE A 27 3.18 -11.71 11.54
N VAL A 28 2.68 -10.71 10.84
CA VAL A 28 1.36 -10.79 10.22
C VAL A 28 1.50 -11.70 9.01
N LYS A 29 0.83 -12.86 9.06
CA LYS A 29 0.98 -14.00 8.15
C LYS A 29 1.11 -13.57 6.68
N THR A 30 2.32 -13.59 6.12
CA THR A 30 2.49 -13.61 4.66
C THR A 30 2.16 -15.01 4.15
N GLY A 31 1.62 -15.13 2.94
CA GLY A 31 1.31 -16.44 2.35
C GLY A 31 2.59 -17.26 2.13
N LYS A 32 2.49 -18.60 2.15
CA LYS A 32 3.63 -19.48 1.86
C LYS A 32 4.22 -19.20 0.47
N SER A 33 5.55 -19.19 0.35
CA SER A 33 6.23 -19.25 -0.96
C SER A 33 6.52 -20.69 -1.41
N GLY A 34 6.72 -20.89 -2.71
CA GLY A 34 6.60 -22.22 -3.33
C GLY A 34 7.92 -22.99 -3.40
N GLY A 35 9.03 -22.28 -3.52
CA GLY A 35 10.36 -22.85 -3.66
C GLY A 35 10.89 -23.48 -2.38
N ASN A 36 12.05 -24.15 -2.47
CA ASN A 36 12.80 -24.59 -1.27
C ASN A 36 13.74 -23.49 -0.74
N ALA A 37 13.60 -22.27 -1.25
CA ALA A 37 14.33 -21.10 -0.79
C ALA A 37 14.01 -20.84 0.69
N ARG A 38 14.99 -20.95 1.57
CA ARG A 38 14.80 -20.78 3.02
C ARG A 38 15.93 -20.01 3.67
N PHE A 39 15.57 -19.16 4.61
CA PHE A 39 16.49 -18.53 5.54
C PHE A 39 16.43 -19.25 6.89
N GLU A 40 17.60 -19.69 7.37
CA GLU A 40 17.75 -20.22 8.72
C GLU A 40 18.45 -19.17 9.57
N GLN A 41 17.69 -18.47 10.41
CA GLN A 41 18.20 -17.46 11.35
C GLN A 41 19.28 -18.07 12.26
N GLN A 42 20.38 -17.33 12.45
CA GLN A 42 21.47 -17.73 13.35
C GLN A 42 21.65 -16.73 14.49
N GLU A 43 21.94 -15.47 14.17
CA GLU A 43 22.23 -14.43 15.15
C GLU A 43 21.35 -13.21 14.89
N LEU A 44 20.69 -12.73 15.94
CA LEU A 44 19.88 -11.51 15.96
C LEU A 44 20.54 -10.55 16.95
N GLU A 45 20.83 -9.34 16.49
CA GLU A 45 21.27 -8.23 17.32
C GLU A 45 20.22 -7.12 17.24
N ILE A 46 19.56 -6.84 18.37
CA ILE A 46 18.71 -5.65 18.49
C ILE A 46 19.61 -4.46 18.77
N GLU A 47 19.57 -3.47 17.89
CA GLU A 47 20.55 -2.37 17.87
C GLU A 47 19.93 -1.02 18.20
N ALA A 48 18.62 -0.86 17.99
CA ALA A 48 17.87 0.31 18.40
C ALA A 48 16.43 -0.09 18.81
N ASP A 49 15.90 0.61 19.81
CA ASP A 49 14.52 0.48 20.26
C ASP A 49 13.93 1.86 20.57
N GLY A 50 12.61 1.97 20.49
CA GLY A 50 11.88 3.20 20.69
C GLY A 50 10.40 2.98 20.93
N THR A 51 9.67 4.07 21.12
CA THR A 51 8.21 4.08 21.13
C THR A 51 7.75 4.97 19.99
N ILE A 52 6.91 4.43 19.12
CA ILE A 52 6.25 5.14 18.02
C ILE A 52 4.79 5.30 18.39
N ASP A 53 4.23 6.50 18.27
CA ASP A 53 2.81 6.75 18.46
C ASP A 53 2.18 7.24 17.14
N SER A 54 0.98 7.80 17.20
CA SER A 54 0.25 8.29 16.03
C SER A 54 0.99 9.34 15.21
N GLU A 55 2.06 9.94 15.76
CA GLU A 55 2.90 10.89 15.05
C GLU A 55 3.87 10.23 14.08
N GLY A 56 4.01 8.91 14.16
CA GLY A 56 5.06 8.19 13.46
C GLY A 56 6.42 8.48 14.08
N GLY A 57 7.47 8.45 13.25
CA GLY A 57 8.85 8.67 13.70
C GLY A 57 9.85 7.83 12.93
N ILE A 58 11.14 8.00 13.23
CA ILE A 58 12.22 7.27 12.54
C ILE A 58 13.14 6.62 13.56
N LEU A 59 13.41 5.32 13.37
CA LEU A 59 14.45 4.58 14.09
C LEU A 59 15.63 4.35 13.15
N PHE A 60 16.82 4.77 13.57
CA PHE A 60 18.08 4.60 12.84
C PHE A 60 18.90 3.46 13.42
N LEU A 61 19.54 2.66 12.56
CA LEU A 61 20.61 1.77 13.01
C LEU A 61 21.85 2.58 13.40
N PRO A 62 22.61 2.18 14.44
CA PRO A 62 23.79 2.90 14.87
C PRO A 62 24.92 2.80 13.83
N GLU A 63 25.87 3.74 13.87
CA GLU A 63 27.07 3.75 13.01
C GLU A 63 27.96 2.49 13.16
N SER A 64 27.80 1.75 14.26
CA SER A 64 28.49 0.46 14.48
C SER A 64 27.81 -0.72 13.79
N SER A 65 26.59 -0.54 13.29
CA SER A 65 25.81 -1.56 12.61
C SER A 65 26.47 -1.99 11.31
N PRO A 66 26.43 -3.28 10.93
CA PRO A 66 26.76 -3.71 9.58
C PRO A 66 25.91 -3.02 8.50
N LEU A 67 24.69 -2.57 8.85
CA LEU A 67 23.77 -1.86 7.96
C LEU A 67 23.72 -0.36 8.28
N ALA A 68 24.81 0.24 8.78
CA ALA A 68 24.88 1.67 9.11
C ALA A 68 24.44 2.56 7.93
N GLY A 69 23.55 3.51 8.23
CA GLY A 69 22.84 4.35 7.26
C GLY A 69 21.42 3.87 6.94
N SER A 70 21.06 2.65 7.33
CA SER A 70 19.70 2.13 7.20
C SER A 70 18.80 2.60 8.34
N HIS A 71 17.51 2.78 8.06
CA HIS A 71 16.52 3.26 9.03
C HIS A 71 15.10 2.80 8.66
N VAL A 72 14.21 2.84 9.65
CA VAL A 72 12.79 2.56 9.49
C VAL A 72 12.01 3.82 9.85
N ARG A 73 11.20 4.31 8.90
CA ARG A 73 10.32 5.46 9.07
C ARG A 73 8.87 4.99 9.17
N PHE A 74 8.22 5.42 10.23
CA PHE A 74 6.79 5.32 10.46
C PHE A 74 6.16 6.63 10.01
N MET A 75 5.24 6.54 9.06
CA MET A 75 4.44 7.69 8.64
C MET A 75 3.46 8.07 9.77
N PRO A 76 3.03 9.34 9.88
CA PRO A 76 1.92 9.69 10.76
C PRO A 76 0.71 8.79 10.50
N ALA A 77 -0.02 8.47 11.56
CA ALA A 77 -1.12 7.51 11.57
C ALA A 77 -0.77 6.08 11.13
N SER A 78 0.51 5.69 11.05
CA SER A 78 0.87 4.26 10.85
C SER A 78 0.37 3.39 12.00
N VAL A 79 0.36 3.94 13.22
CA VAL A 79 -0.18 3.32 14.43
C VAL A 79 -1.19 4.26 15.10
N ASP A 80 -2.16 3.69 15.82
CA ASP A 80 -3.24 4.43 16.50
C ASP A 80 -2.98 4.67 18.00
N ARG A 81 -1.87 4.12 18.52
CA ARG A 81 -1.48 4.17 19.94
C ARG A 81 0.04 4.10 20.06
N PRO A 82 0.61 4.42 21.24
CA PRO A 82 2.03 4.17 21.50
C PRO A 82 2.39 2.68 21.40
N VAL A 83 3.30 2.35 20.49
CA VAL A 83 3.81 1.02 20.15
C VAL A 83 5.30 0.97 20.46
N ALA A 84 5.75 -0.04 21.20
CA ALA A 84 7.17 -0.30 21.38
C ALA A 84 7.73 -0.97 20.12
N VAL A 85 8.75 -0.34 19.52
CA VAL A 85 9.37 -0.80 18.27
C VAL A 85 10.84 -1.10 18.53
N SER A 86 11.35 -2.16 17.90
CA SER A 86 12.80 -2.43 17.87
C SER A 86 13.27 -2.78 16.47
N ILE A 87 14.48 -2.34 16.15
CA ILE A 87 15.16 -2.64 14.89
C ILE A 87 16.57 -3.15 15.15
N GLY A 88 17.10 -3.92 14.22
CA GLY A 88 18.41 -4.52 14.37
C GLY A 88 18.87 -5.25 13.12
N THR A 89 19.89 -6.10 13.29
CA THR A 89 20.42 -6.92 12.21
C THR A 89 20.28 -8.39 12.52
N VAL A 90 20.08 -9.17 11.46
CA VAL A 90 20.00 -10.63 11.51
C VAL A 90 20.95 -11.23 10.50
N THR A 91 21.74 -12.20 10.95
CA THR A 91 22.52 -13.06 10.07
C THR A 91 21.97 -14.48 10.10
N GLY A 92 22.17 -15.20 9.01
CA GLY A 92 21.70 -16.57 8.91
C GLY A 92 22.22 -17.27 7.66
N ARG A 93 21.67 -18.44 7.42
CA ARG A 93 22.05 -19.26 6.26
C ARG A 93 20.89 -19.31 5.27
N TYR A 94 21.16 -18.82 4.07
CA TYR A 94 20.26 -19.00 2.94
C TYR A 94 20.46 -20.37 2.29
N ARG A 95 19.35 -20.97 1.86
CA ARG A 95 19.28 -22.15 1.02
C ARG A 95 18.55 -21.76 -0.25
N GLN A 96 19.09 -22.10 -1.42
CA GLN A 96 18.48 -21.81 -2.73
C GLN A 96 18.09 -20.33 -2.87
N SER A 97 19.09 -19.45 -2.83
CA SER A 97 18.95 -18.00 -3.01
C SER A 97 19.84 -17.53 -4.16
N PRO A 98 19.59 -16.33 -4.71
CA PRO A 98 20.55 -15.65 -5.59
C PRO A 98 21.92 -15.52 -4.92
N ASP A 99 23.00 -15.62 -5.70
CA ASP A 99 24.37 -15.51 -5.19
C ASP A 99 24.67 -14.12 -4.61
N SER A 100 23.96 -13.09 -5.09
CA SER A 100 24.09 -11.69 -4.63
C SER A 100 23.29 -11.35 -3.37
N ILE A 101 22.59 -12.32 -2.75
CA ILE A 101 21.76 -12.02 -1.58
C ILE A 101 22.61 -11.47 -0.42
N SER A 102 22.09 -10.45 0.27
CA SER A 102 22.79 -9.85 1.41
C SER A 102 23.00 -10.85 2.54
N GLU A 103 24.24 -10.93 3.04
CA GLU A 103 24.59 -11.75 4.21
C GLU A 103 23.97 -11.23 5.52
N THR A 104 23.61 -9.95 5.56
CA THR A 104 22.96 -9.30 6.71
C THR A 104 21.59 -8.76 6.32
N ALA A 105 20.57 -9.18 7.06
CA ALA A 105 19.20 -8.72 6.92
C ALA A 105 18.85 -7.71 8.04
N LEU A 106 17.88 -6.84 7.77
CA LEU A 106 17.34 -5.87 8.72
C LEU A 106 16.15 -6.50 9.46
N TYR A 107 16.13 -6.41 10.78
CA TYR A 107 15.03 -6.88 11.62
C TYR A 107 14.15 -5.70 12.03
N VAL A 108 12.83 -5.85 11.93
CA VAL A 108 11.83 -4.92 12.46
C VAL A 108 10.82 -5.67 13.31
N ASP A 109 10.59 -5.19 14.53
CA ASP A 109 9.58 -5.70 15.45
C ASP A 109 8.72 -4.56 15.98
N LEU A 110 7.40 -4.72 15.87
CA LEU A 110 6.40 -3.75 16.30
C LEU A 110 5.81 -4.07 17.68
N GLY A 111 6.49 -4.90 18.48
CA GLY A 111 6.07 -5.19 19.85
C GLY A 111 4.71 -5.89 19.94
N GLY A 112 4.35 -6.64 18.88
CA GLY A 112 3.07 -7.30 18.72
C GLY A 112 1.91 -6.40 18.29
N TYR A 113 2.18 -5.17 17.85
CA TYR A 113 1.19 -4.37 17.11
C TYR A 113 0.96 -4.98 15.72
N GLU A 114 -0.30 -5.18 15.39
CA GLU A 114 -0.78 -5.71 14.11
C GLU A 114 -1.56 -4.59 13.41
N ASP A 115 -1.68 -4.66 12.08
CA ASP A 115 -2.54 -3.79 11.27
C ASP A 115 -2.10 -2.30 11.19
N LEU A 116 -0.94 -2.05 10.56
CA LEU A 116 -0.52 -0.68 10.27
C LEU A 116 -1.55 0.01 9.35
N SER A 117 -2.02 1.20 9.76
CA SER A 117 -3.00 1.97 8.97
C SER A 117 -2.36 2.74 7.81
N GLN A 118 -1.04 2.88 7.82
CA GLN A 118 -0.21 3.43 6.75
C GLN A 118 1.05 2.57 6.61
N PRO A 119 1.62 2.44 5.41
CA PRO A 119 2.82 1.65 5.21
C PRO A 119 4.01 2.34 5.90
N ILE A 120 4.94 1.54 6.42
CA ILE A 120 6.24 2.03 6.88
C ILE A 120 7.26 1.98 5.74
N GLU A 121 8.21 2.91 5.77
CA GLU A 121 9.33 2.96 4.85
C GLU A 121 10.56 2.35 5.51
N ILE A 122 11.17 1.35 4.87
CA ILE A 122 12.45 0.78 5.32
C ILE A 122 13.49 1.15 4.28
N THR A 123 14.41 2.03 4.67
CA THR A 123 15.54 2.44 3.84
C THR A 123 16.74 1.59 4.22
N ILE A 124 17.26 0.82 3.26
CA ILE A 124 18.42 -0.05 3.43
C ILE A 124 19.57 0.50 2.61
N ARG A 125 20.73 0.64 3.24
CA ARG A 125 21.98 0.90 2.52
C ARG A 125 22.44 -0.39 1.85
N TYR A 126 22.47 -0.40 0.53
CA TYR A 126 22.78 -1.58 -0.27
C TYR A 126 24.14 -1.51 -0.97
N ALA A 127 24.63 -0.31 -1.25
CA ALA A 127 25.88 -0.13 -1.97
C ALA A 127 27.01 0.32 -1.03
N GLU A 128 28.09 -0.47 -1.02
CA GLU A 128 29.38 -0.05 -0.43
C GLU A 128 30.35 0.51 -1.48
N THR A 129 30.06 0.26 -2.76
CA THR A 129 30.91 0.64 -3.90
C THR A 129 30.09 1.32 -5.00
N GLU A 130 30.76 2.11 -5.86
CA GLU A 130 30.13 2.70 -7.06
C GLU A 130 29.62 1.63 -8.04
N GLU A 131 30.20 0.43 -8.03
CA GLU A 131 29.74 -0.69 -8.87
C GLU A 131 28.43 -1.27 -8.35
N ASP A 132 28.31 -1.42 -7.02
CA ASP A 132 27.06 -1.87 -6.41
C ASP A 132 25.95 -0.84 -6.59
N ALA A 133 26.27 0.45 -6.50
CA ALA A 133 25.30 1.54 -6.70
C ALA A 133 24.66 1.57 -8.11
N GLN A 134 25.26 0.91 -9.10
CA GLN A 134 24.69 0.78 -10.45
C GLN A 134 23.78 -0.45 -10.61
N LYS A 135 23.72 -1.32 -9.61
CA LYS A 135 22.86 -2.52 -9.62
C LYS A 135 21.47 -2.16 -9.10
N VAL A 136 20.49 -2.97 -9.51
CA VAL A 136 19.10 -2.80 -9.06
C VAL A 136 18.83 -3.75 -7.89
N PRO A 137 18.77 -3.25 -6.63
CA PRO A 137 18.37 -4.06 -5.50
C PRO A 137 16.89 -4.43 -5.57
N THR A 138 16.56 -5.64 -5.13
CA THR A 138 15.19 -6.11 -4.93
C THR A 138 15.02 -6.55 -3.48
N GLY A 139 14.06 -5.95 -2.78
CA GLY A 139 13.74 -6.29 -1.40
C GLY A 139 12.98 -7.62 -1.26
N LEU A 140 13.21 -8.30 -0.16
CA LEU A 140 12.51 -9.51 0.28
C LEU A 140 12.12 -9.36 1.74
N CYS A 141 10.91 -9.79 2.11
CA CYS A 141 10.57 -10.10 3.50
C CYS A 141 10.78 -11.58 3.76
N ILE A 142 11.10 -11.93 5.01
CA ILE A 142 11.31 -13.29 5.47
C ILE A 142 10.29 -13.60 6.57
N ASP A 143 9.53 -14.68 6.39
CA ASP A 143 8.52 -15.13 7.35
C ASP A 143 9.12 -15.97 8.52
N GLU A 144 8.26 -16.39 9.47
CA GLU A 144 8.69 -17.13 10.67
C GLU A 144 9.20 -18.53 10.33
N GLU A 145 8.73 -19.09 9.21
CA GLU A 145 9.18 -20.35 8.65
C GLU A 145 10.43 -20.21 7.75
N GLY A 146 10.91 -18.97 7.56
CA GLY A 146 12.10 -18.62 6.78
C GLY A 146 11.86 -18.56 5.27
N PHE A 147 10.62 -18.58 4.77
CA PHE A 147 10.35 -18.32 3.37
C PHE A 147 10.60 -16.85 3.05
N MET A 148 11.06 -16.60 1.83
CA MET A 148 11.32 -15.26 1.32
C MET A 148 10.25 -14.90 0.29
N THR A 149 9.74 -13.67 0.37
CA THR A 149 8.73 -13.14 -0.53
C THR A 149 9.12 -11.73 -0.98
N PRO A 150 9.06 -11.40 -2.28
CA PRO A 150 9.35 -10.05 -2.79
C PRO A 150 8.48 -8.97 -2.15
N VAL A 151 9.09 -7.83 -1.84
CA VAL A 151 8.41 -6.61 -1.37
C VAL A 151 8.60 -5.46 -2.38
N ILE A 152 7.67 -4.51 -2.37
CA ILE A 152 7.72 -3.32 -3.22
C ILE A 152 8.93 -2.46 -2.84
N THR A 153 9.74 -2.13 -3.85
CA THR A 153 10.76 -1.07 -3.76
C THR A 153 10.17 0.25 -4.25
N ARG A 154 10.12 1.25 -3.38
CA ARG A 154 9.57 2.59 -3.67
C ARG A 154 10.53 3.40 -4.55
N TYR A 155 11.79 3.51 -4.14
CA TYR A 155 12.82 4.23 -4.90
C TYR A 155 14.23 3.75 -4.60
N ILE A 156 15.15 4.02 -5.52
CA ILE A 156 16.59 3.72 -5.41
C ILE A 156 17.34 5.05 -5.54
N ASN A 157 18.18 5.33 -4.56
CA ASN A 157 19.10 6.46 -4.56
C ASN A 157 20.53 5.93 -4.77
N GLU A 158 21.01 6.04 -6.02
CA GLU A 158 22.34 5.58 -6.42
C GLU A 158 23.46 6.42 -5.78
N GLU A 159 23.23 7.71 -5.52
CA GLU A 159 24.22 8.60 -4.91
C GLU A 159 24.49 8.23 -3.45
N ASP A 160 23.42 7.99 -2.69
CA ASP A 160 23.52 7.59 -1.28
C ASP A 160 23.74 6.07 -1.12
N GLY A 161 23.59 5.30 -2.21
CA GLY A 161 23.69 3.84 -2.17
C GLY A 161 22.59 3.20 -1.33
N THR A 162 21.40 3.78 -1.32
CA THR A 162 20.25 3.32 -0.52
C THR A 162 19.05 3.00 -1.40
N PHE A 163 18.21 2.09 -0.94
CA PHE A 163 16.90 1.85 -1.54
C PHE A 163 15.85 1.74 -0.44
N THR A 164 14.63 2.14 -0.76
CA THR A 164 13.53 2.18 0.21
C THR A 164 12.44 1.21 -0.22
N ILE A 165 12.01 0.34 0.70
CA ILE A 165 10.88 -0.57 0.53
C ILE A 165 9.68 -0.10 1.36
N LEU A 166 8.48 -0.53 0.96
CA LEU A 166 7.23 -0.30 1.69
C LEU A 166 6.67 -1.62 2.23
N THR A 167 6.09 -1.55 3.43
CA THR A 167 5.47 -2.71 4.09
C THR A 167 4.41 -2.28 5.11
N TYR A 168 3.42 -3.13 5.35
CA TYR A 168 2.38 -2.97 6.38
C TYR A 168 2.62 -3.82 7.63
N HIS A 169 3.77 -4.49 7.74
CA HIS A 169 4.02 -5.39 8.85
C HIS A 169 5.48 -5.43 9.33
N SER A 170 5.68 -6.07 10.47
CA SER A 170 6.98 -6.43 11.01
C SER A 170 7.49 -7.71 10.36
N ALA A 171 8.79 -7.79 10.06
CA ALA A 171 9.46 -8.98 9.50
C ALA A 171 10.99 -8.83 9.57
N ILE A 172 11.69 -9.84 9.08
CA ILE A 172 13.09 -9.70 8.65
C ILE A 172 13.10 -9.32 7.18
N TYR A 173 13.91 -8.32 6.80
CA TYR A 173 14.00 -7.78 5.45
C TYR A 173 15.42 -7.92 4.91
N THR A 174 15.56 -8.47 3.71
CA THR A 174 16.85 -8.61 3.02
C THR A 174 16.72 -8.16 1.57
N TYR A 175 17.80 -8.23 0.81
CA TYR A 175 17.79 -7.88 -0.60
C TYR A 175 18.82 -8.67 -1.39
N TYR A 176 18.68 -8.63 -2.70
CA TYR A 176 19.62 -9.17 -3.68
C TYR A 176 19.65 -8.25 -4.91
N PHE A 177 20.58 -8.46 -5.83
CA PHE A 177 20.65 -7.74 -7.10
C PHE A 177 20.02 -8.56 -8.22
N LEU A 178 19.25 -7.91 -9.09
CA LEU A 178 18.70 -8.56 -10.29
C LEU A 178 19.83 -8.98 -11.24
N ASP A 179 19.82 -10.24 -11.66
CA ASP A 179 20.79 -10.80 -12.61
C ASP A 179 20.58 -10.26 -14.03
N ASP A 180 21.56 -10.47 -14.92
CA ASP A 180 21.37 -10.18 -16.33
C ASP A 180 20.45 -11.24 -16.97
N ILE A 181 19.61 -10.85 -17.95
CA ILE A 181 18.66 -11.76 -18.61
C ILE A 181 19.34 -13.04 -19.16
N GLY A 182 20.61 -12.93 -19.57
CA GLY A 182 21.38 -14.06 -20.10
C GLY A 182 21.81 -15.11 -19.07
N ASP A 183 21.69 -14.83 -17.78
CA ASP A 183 22.06 -15.72 -16.68
C ASP A 183 20.90 -16.63 -16.22
N TYR A 184 19.67 -16.30 -16.64
CA TYR A 184 18.47 -17.09 -16.36
C TYR A 184 18.40 -18.36 -17.23
N PRO A 185 17.75 -19.44 -16.75
CA PRO A 185 17.49 -20.60 -17.60
C PRO A 185 16.55 -20.27 -18.76
N GLU A 186 16.56 -21.08 -19.82
CA GLU A 186 15.71 -20.86 -21.01
C GLU A 186 14.20 -20.96 -20.72
N SER A 187 13.81 -21.53 -19.58
CA SER A 187 12.41 -21.61 -19.15
C SER A 187 12.29 -21.89 -17.66
N ALA A 188 11.23 -21.41 -17.02
CA ALA A 188 10.78 -21.85 -15.70
C ALA A 188 9.26 -21.97 -15.66
N ASP A 189 8.73 -22.90 -14.88
CA ASP A 189 7.32 -23.22 -14.75
C ASP A 189 7.00 -23.57 -13.29
N THR A 190 5.96 -22.95 -12.75
CA THR A 190 5.50 -23.14 -11.37
C THR A 190 4.51 -24.30 -11.23
N GLY A 191 3.94 -24.77 -12.35
CA GLY A 191 2.89 -25.79 -12.39
C GLY A 191 1.47 -25.27 -12.14
N PHE A 192 1.30 -23.95 -11.99
CA PHE A 192 -0.03 -23.33 -12.00
C PHE A 192 -0.62 -23.42 -13.41
N LEU A 193 -1.88 -23.83 -13.52
CA LEU A 193 -2.61 -23.91 -14.79
C LEU A 193 -3.89 -23.06 -14.73
N PRO A 194 -4.07 -22.04 -15.60
CA PRO A 194 -5.30 -21.25 -15.67
C PRO A 194 -6.59 -22.09 -15.69
N SER A 195 -6.59 -23.21 -16.41
CA SER A 195 -7.71 -24.14 -16.54
C SER A 195 -8.04 -24.98 -15.30
N GLU A 196 -7.15 -25.01 -14.30
CA GLU A 196 -7.34 -25.75 -13.05
C GLU A 196 -7.31 -24.85 -11.81
N ASP A 197 -6.47 -23.82 -11.82
CA ASP A 197 -6.08 -23.04 -10.63
C ASP A 197 -6.58 -21.59 -10.65
N GLY A 198 -7.04 -21.12 -11.80
CA GLY A 198 -7.65 -19.79 -11.95
C GLY A 198 -9.11 -19.75 -11.49
N PHE A 199 -9.71 -18.56 -11.53
CA PHE A 199 -11.16 -18.45 -11.43
C PHE A 199 -11.80 -18.96 -12.73
N SER A 200 -12.99 -19.56 -12.60
CA SER A 200 -13.82 -19.88 -13.76
C SER A 200 -14.66 -18.69 -14.23
N GLU A 201 -14.90 -17.73 -13.34
CA GLU A 201 -15.61 -16.49 -13.63
C GLU A 201 -14.75 -15.51 -14.43
N ILE A 202 -15.40 -14.73 -15.30
CA ILE A 202 -14.75 -13.70 -16.11
C ILE A 202 -14.71 -12.37 -15.35
N ASN A 203 -13.55 -11.71 -15.27
CA ASN A 203 -13.43 -10.40 -14.58
C ASN A 203 -14.33 -9.30 -15.18
N GLN A 204 -14.67 -9.38 -16.47
CA GLN A 204 -15.63 -8.46 -17.12
C GLN A 204 -17.11 -8.81 -16.80
N GLY A 205 -17.34 -9.78 -15.92
CA GLY A 205 -18.65 -10.34 -15.67
C GLY A 205 -18.65 -11.34 -14.52
N SER A 206 -18.05 -11.00 -13.38
CA SER A 206 -18.64 -11.55 -12.16
C SER A 206 -20.07 -11.00 -12.13
N SER A 207 -21.00 -11.85 -11.73
CA SER A 207 -22.40 -11.47 -11.63
C SER A 207 -22.54 -10.25 -10.67
N ILE A 208 -21.60 -10.04 -9.78
CA ILE A 208 -21.66 -9.01 -8.76
C ILE A 208 -21.07 -7.67 -9.25
N PHE A 209 -20.03 -7.68 -10.09
CA PHE A 209 -19.21 -6.50 -10.35
C PHE A 209 -18.87 -6.29 -11.83
N SER A 210 -19.08 -5.07 -12.33
CA SER A 210 -18.72 -4.70 -13.71
C SER A 210 -17.28 -4.19 -13.81
N GLY A 211 -16.31 -5.10 -13.61
CA GLY A 211 -14.89 -4.91 -13.98
C GLY A 211 -14.00 -4.25 -12.93
N GLY A 212 -12.79 -4.80 -12.75
CA GLY A 212 -11.75 -4.29 -11.84
C GLY A 212 -11.28 -5.31 -10.81
N GLU A 213 -11.99 -6.44 -10.67
CA GLU A 213 -11.65 -7.54 -9.77
C GLU A 213 -10.37 -8.29 -10.12
N CYS A 214 -9.82 -8.07 -11.33
CA CYS A 214 -8.63 -8.72 -11.86
C CYS A 214 -7.48 -8.79 -10.85
N TYR A 215 -7.29 -7.75 -10.03
CA TYR A 215 -6.24 -7.73 -9.03
C TYR A 215 -6.50 -8.73 -7.91
N GLY A 216 -7.66 -8.64 -7.25
CA GLY A 216 -8.06 -9.60 -6.22
C GLY A 216 -8.17 -11.04 -6.74
N MET A 217 -8.64 -11.23 -7.98
CA MET A 217 -8.70 -12.55 -8.61
C MET A 217 -7.29 -13.14 -8.82
N SER A 218 -6.34 -12.34 -9.29
CA SER A 218 -4.97 -12.80 -9.55
C SER A 218 -4.24 -13.14 -8.24
N THR A 219 -4.32 -12.28 -7.23
CA THR A 219 -3.67 -12.48 -5.93
C THR A 219 -4.33 -13.61 -5.13
N PHE A 220 -5.66 -13.75 -5.16
CA PHE A 220 -6.34 -14.88 -4.52
C PHE A 220 -6.02 -16.21 -5.21
N ALA A 221 -6.00 -16.26 -6.55
CA ALA A 221 -5.63 -17.47 -7.28
C ALA A 221 -4.20 -17.92 -6.95
N LYS A 222 -3.24 -16.96 -6.90
CA LYS A 222 -1.88 -17.21 -6.38
C LYS A 222 -1.96 -17.81 -4.98
N TRP A 223 -2.59 -17.12 -4.04
CA TRP A 223 -2.64 -17.56 -2.65
C TRP A 223 -3.25 -18.96 -2.50
N TYR A 224 -4.35 -19.23 -3.19
CA TYR A 224 -5.04 -20.52 -3.14
C TYR A 224 -4.14 -21.65 -3.64
N PHE A 225 -3.52 -21.46 -4.81
CA PHE A 225 -2.58 -22.42 -5.38
C PHE A 225 -1.44 -22.75 -4.40
N MET A 226 -0.87 -21.73 -3.77
CA MET A 226 0.29 -21.87 -2.89
C MET A 226 -0.02 -22.49 -1.53
N ASN A 227 -1.25 -22.31 -1.04
CA ASN A 227 -1.59 -22.66 0.35
C ASN A 227 -2.59 -23.82 0.46
N HIS A 228 -3.38 -24.08 -0.57
CA HIS A 228 -4.54 -24.99 -0.49
C HIS A 228 -4.56 -26.10 -1.55
N LYS A 229 -3.92 -25.93 -2.72
CA LYS A 229 -3.82 -27.02 -3.71
C LYS A 229 -2.87 -28.10 -3.21
N ALA A 230 -3.39 -29.19 -2.66
CA ALA A 230 -2.60 -30.37 -2.30
C ALA A 230 -2.57 -31.42 -3.43
N GLY A 231 -3.52 -31.37 -4.36
CA GLY A 231 -3.60 -32.18 -5.58
C GLY A 231 -4.63 -31.65 -6.58
N GLU A 232 -4.85 -32.38 -7.67
CA GLU A 232 -5.79 -31.99 -8.75
C GLU A 232 -7.25 -31.83 -8.27
N GLU A 233 -7.70 -32.63 -7.29
CA GLU A 233 -9.08 -32.56 -6.75
C GLU A 233 -9.33 -31.27 -5.94
N ASP A 234 -8.27 -30.62 -5.47
CA ASP A 234 -8.33 -29.37 -4.72
C ASP A 234 -8.16 -28.14 -5.63
N ALA A 235 -8.01 -28.33 -6.95
CA ALA A 235 -7.79 -27.22 -7.88
C ALA A 235 -9.01 -26.26 -7.89
N PHE A 236 -8.75 -24.96 -7.94
CA PHE A 236 -9.72 -23.92 -7.61
C PHE A 236 -10.82 -23.72 -8.66
N PHE A 237 -10.52 -23.94 -9.93
CA PHE A 237 -11.35 -23.53 -11.07
C PHE A 237 -12.79 -24.02 -10.97
N ASP A 238 -13.00 -25.30 -10.65
CA ASP A 238 -14.32 -25.92 -10.53
C ASP A 238 -14.93 -25.83 -9.11
N GLN A 239 -14.25 -25.19 -8.16
CA GLN A 239 -14.73 -25.05 -6.78
C GLN A 239 -15.74 -23.91 -6.66
N PHE A 240 -16.61 -23.98 -5.65
CA PHE A 240 -17.48 -22.87 -5.24
C PHE A 240 -18.46 -22.37 -6.32
N GLN A 241 -18.80 -23.20 -7.30
CA GLN A 241 -19.80 -22.92 -8.35
C GLN A 241 -21.26 -23.18 -7.92
N SER A 242 -21.49 -23.55 -6.66
CA SER A 242 -22.84 -23.80 -6.12
C SER A 242 -22.84 -23.67 -4.59
N PRO A 243 -24.00 -23.39 -3.96
CA PRO A 243 -25.33 -23.18 -4.53
C PRO A 243 -25.50 -21.80 -5.19
N GLU A 244 -26.64 -21.58 -5.86
CA GLU A 244 -27.07 -20.23 -6.25
C GLU A 244 -27.31 -19.39 -5.00
N MET A 245 -26.53 -18.31 -4.87
CA MET A 245 -26.56 -17.35 -3.76
C MET A 245 -27.52 -16.20 -4.03
N GLY A 246 -27.73 -15.88 -5.31
CA GLY A 246 -28.58 -14.78 -5.74
C GLY A 246 -28.53 -14.59 -7.25
N VAL A 247 -29.03 -13.44 -7.69
CA VAL A 247 -29.02 -13.04 -9.10
C VAL A 247 -28.57 -11.58 -9.18
N SER A 248 -27.65 -11.30 -10.10
CA SER A 248 -27.14 -9.96 -10.35
C SER A 248 -28.19 -8.98 -10.89
N PRO A 249 -27.88 -7.67 -10.91
CA PRO A 249 -28.68 -6.68 -11.64
C PRO A 249 -28.82 -7.00 -13.14
N THR A 250 -27.84 -7.70 -13.74
CA THR A 250 -27.85 -8.13 -15.14
C THR A 250 -28.60 -9.44 -15.38
N GLY A 251 -28.97 -10.17 -14.32
CA GLY A 251 -29.73 -11.42 -14.38
C GLY A 251 -28.87 -12.69 -14.31
N ASP A 252 -27.59 -12.57 -14.03
CA ASP A 252 -26.62 -13.66 -13.92
C ASP A 252 -26.70 -14.31 -12.54
N ILE A 253 -26.51 -15.63 -12.47
CA ILE A 253 -26.51 -16.36 -11.20
C ILE A 253 -25.25 -15.97 -10.42
N ILE A 254 -25.44 -15.62 -9.16
CA ILE A 254 -24.34 -15.40 -8.21
C ILE A 254 -24.03 -16.72 -7.52
N VAL A 255 -22.78 -17.15 -7.56
CA VAL A 255 -22.24 -18.31 -6.84
C VAL A 255 -21.22 -17.88 -5.79
N PRO A 256 -20.82 -18.76 -4.84
CA PRO A 256 -19.77 -18.43 -3.88
C PRO A 256 -18.46 -17.97 -4.52
N GLN A 257 -18.08 -18.46 -5.71
CA GLN A 257 -16.87 -17.99 -6.42
C GLN A 257 -16.93 -16.51 -6.83
N ASP A 258 -18.10 -15.97 -7.21
CA ASP A 258 -18.27 -14.53 -7.46
C ASP A 258 -17.99 -13.71 -6.19
N ILE A 259 -18.52 -14.17 -5.05
CA ILE A 259 -18.35 -13.48 -3.76
C ILE A 259 -16.87 -13.50 -3.36
N ILE A 260 -16.15 -14.61 -3.61
CA ILE A 260 -14.70 -14.68 -3.40
C ILE A 260 -13.98 -13.62 -4.26
N ALA A 261 -14.31 -13.51 -5.55
CA ALA A 261 -13.67 -12.54 -6.45
C ALA A 261 -13.85 -11.09 -5.94
N THR A 262 -15.08 -10.72 -5.60
CA THR A 262 -15.41 -9.40 -5.07
C THR A 262 -14.73 -9.13 -3.73
N LYS A 263 -14.76 -10.09 -2.80
CA LYS A 263 -14.17 -9.92 -1.47
C LYS A 263 -12.64 -9.83 -1.56
N ALA A 264 -12.02 -10.71 -2.33
CA ALA A 264 -10.58 -10.65 -2.58
C ALA A 264 -10.19 -9.28 -3.15
N PHE A 265 -10.95 -8.74 -4.10
CA PHE A 265 -10.74 -7.38 -4.59
C PHE A 265 -10.86 -6.33 -3.48
N GLN A 266 -11.95 -6.32 -2.71
CA GLN A 266 -12.16 -5.35 -1.62
C GLN A 266 -10.99 -5.33 -0.62
N TYR A 267 -10.51 -6.50 -0.20
CA TYR A 267 -9.40 -6.61 0.76
C TYR A 267 -8.05 -6.22 0.17
N THR A 268 -7.71 -6.74 -1.01
CA THR A 268 -6.42 -6.44 -1.65
C THR A 268 -6.29 -4.97 -1.98
N THR A 269 -7.41 -4.36 -2.42
CA THR A 269 -7.42 -2.97 -2.88
C THR A 269 -7.25 -2.00 -1.70
N LYS A 270 -7.65 -2.36 -0.47
CA LYS A 270 -7.46 -1.51 0.72
C LYS A 270 -6.01 -1.00 0.90
N GLU A 271 -5.04 -1.92 0.93
CA GLU A 271 -3.63 -1.55 1.10
C GLU A 271 -3.01 -1.05 -0.22
N SER A 272 -3.41 -1.66 -1.34
CA SER A 272 -2.95 -1.29 -2.67
C SER A 272 -3.33 0.12 -3.08
N MET A 273 -4.49 0.64 -2.69
CA MET A 273 -4.93 1.99 -3.06
C MET A 273 -4.02 3.07 -2.47
N MET A 274 -3.58 2.88 -1.21
CA MET A 274 -2.58 3.75 -0.60
C MET A 274 -1.24 3.69 -1.35
N LEU A 275 -0.93 2.52 -1.92
CA LEU A 275 0.27 2.28 -2.70
C LEU A 275 0.07 2.47 -4.20
N PHE A 276 -1.09 2.93 -4.68
CA PHE A 276 -1.44 2.85 -6.10
C PHE A 276 -0.42 3.53 -7.00
N THR A 277 0.06 4.72 -6.60
CA THR A 277 1.12 5.43 -7.33
C THR A 277 2.43 4.64 -7.33
N THR A 278 2.77 3.95 -6.24
CA THR A 278 3.98 3.13 -6.15
C THR A 278 3.82 1.83 -6.96
N GLU A 279 2.73 1.09 -6.78
CA GLU A 279 2.44 -0.18 -7.46
C GLU A 279 2.24 -0.02 -8.97
N SER A 280 1.44 0.97 -9.37
CA SER A 280 1.22 1.26 -10.80
C SER A 280 2.50 1.71 -11.49
N ARG A 281 3.53 2.08 -10.73
CA ARG A 281 4.85 2.46 -11.23
C ARG A 281 5.91 1.40 -10.89
N PHE A 282 5.57 0.27 -10.29
CA PHE A 282 6.56 -0.68 -9.78
C PHE A 282 7.19 -1.54 -10.89
N SER A 283 8.21 -0.95 -11.49
CA SER A 283 9.22 -1.48 -12.41
C SER A 283 10.07 -0.31 -12.92
N SER A 284 9.47 0.88 -12.85
CA SER A 284 10.13 2.17 -12.76
C SER A 284 10.34 2.54 -11.30
N TYR A 285 11.44 2.12 -10.71
CA TYR A 285 11.87 2.76 -9.47
C TYR A 285 12.06 4.26 -9.74
N ILE A 286 11.70 5.09 -8.75
CA ILE A 286 11.99 6.51 -8.82
C ILE A 286 13.50 6.66 -8.64
N THR A 287 14.13 7.37 -9.57
CA THR A 287 15.51 7.87 -9.40
C THR A 287 15.43 9.32 -8.95
N ILE A 288 16.12 9.63 -7.86
CA ILE A 288 16.37 11.01 -7.45
C ILE A 288 17.51 11.52 -8.32
N ASN A 289 17.24 12.53 -9.14
CA ASN A 289 18.26 13.17 -9.97
C ASN A 289 19.22 14.00 -9.09
N GLU A 290 20.39 14.38 -9.63
CA GLU A 290 21.38 15.23 -8.93
C GLU A 290 20.80 16.58 -8.42
N ASP A 291 19.68 17.02 -8.98
CA ASP A 291 18.97 18.24 -8.58
C ASP A 291 17.87 18.00 -7.52
N GLY A 292 17.76 16.78 -7.00
CA GLY A 292 16.76 16.36 -6.03
C GLY A 292 15.38 16.06 -6.62
N THR A 293 15.21 16.16 -7.95
CA THR A 293 13.91 15.87 -8.59
C THR A 293 13.69 14.37 -8.78
N GLU A 294 12.47 13.93 -8.53
CA GLU A 294 12.04 12.56 -8.80
C GLU A 294 11.80 12.35 -10.29
N SER A 295 12.31 11.24 -10.83
CA SER A 295 12.00 10.82 -12.20
C SER A 295 11.70 9.33 -12.25
N TYR A 296 10.68 8.98 -13.05
CA TYR A 296 10.29 7.61 -13.28
C TYR A 296 11.07 7.03 -14.46
N ARG A 297 11.77 5.92 -14.22
CA ARG A 297 12.43 5.18 -15.29
C ARG A 297 11.53 4.06 -15.82
N ASN A 298 10.75 4.31 -16.87
CA ASN A 298 9.95 3.25 -17.50
C ASN A 298 10.86 2.20 -18.18
N ASP A 299 11.20 1.12 -17.46
CA ASP A 299 12.08 0.06 -17.94
C ASP A 299 11.49 -1.34 -17.67
N ASN A 300 10.83 -1.89 -18.69
CA ASN A 300 10.21 -3.22 -18.61
C ASN A 300 11.22 -4.33 -18.30
N SER A 301 12.52 -4.13 -18.54
CA SER A 301 13.53 -5.15 -18.22
C SER A 301 13.59 -5.46 -16.73
N VAL A 302 13.31 -4.49 -15.86
CA VAL A 302 13.29 -4.69 -14.41
C VAL A 302 12.12 -5.59 -14.01
N ALA A 303 10.90 -5.27 -14.46
CA ALA A 303 9.72 -6.10 -14.21
C ALA A 303 9.92 -7.53 -14.69
N VAL A 304 10.43 -7.69 -15.91
CA VAL A 304 10.65 -9.00 -16.52
C VAL A 304 11.64 -9.83 -15.70
N LYS A 305 12.73 -9.23 -15.22
CA LYS A 305 13.68 -9.92 -14.34
C LYS A 305 13.06 -10.31 -13.00
N CYS A 306 12.29 -9.42 -12.36
CA CYS A 306 11.55 -9.76 -11.14
C CYS A 306 10.57 -10.93 -11.38
N ILE A 307 9.88 -10.95 -12.52
CA ILE A 307 9.00 -12.05 -12.91
C ILE A 307 9.80 -13.35 -13.06
N MET A 308 10.94 -13.30 -13.76
CA MET A 308 11.80 -14.46 -13.95
C MET A 308 12.37 -14.98 -12.64
N ASP A 309 12.73 -14.11 -11.68
CA ASP A 309 13.16 -14.49 -10.33
C ASP A 309 12.05 -15.22 -9.56
N SER A 310 10.82 -14.67 -9.60
CA SER A 310 9.64 -15.32 -9.02
C SER A 310 9.39 -16.71 -9.56
N LEU A 311 9.44 -16.88 -10.88
CA LEU A 311 9.16 -18.15 -11.51
C LEU A 311 10.31 -19.17 -11.36
N ASN A 312 11.56 -18.70 -11.35
CA ASN A 312 12.74 -19.57 -11.32
C ASN A 312 13.24 -19.88 -9.89
N PHE A 313 13.51 -18.84 -9.10
CA PHE A 313 14.11 -18.97 -7.77
C PHE A 313 13.04 -19.19 -6.70
N TRP A 314 12.02 -18.33 -6.69
CA TRP A 314 10.95 -18.39 -5.69
C TRP A 314 9.93 -19.49 -6.01
N GLN A 315 9.91 -19.98 -7.26
CA GLN A 315 9.01 -21.02 -7.78
C GLN A 315 7.55 -20.75 -7.42
N GLU A 316 7.13 -19.49 -7.60
CA GLU A 316 5.78 -19.05 -7.31
C GLU A 316 5.23 -18.22 -8.46
N PRO A 317 3.92 -18.34 -8.76
CA PRO A 317 3.26 -17.39 -9.62
C PRO A 317 3.38 -15.98 -9.05
N VAL A 318 3.47 -14.99 -9.93
CA VAL A 318 3.66 -13.58 -9.56
C VAL A 318 2.61 -12.73 -10.24
N GLU A 319 1.99 -11.86 -9.46
CA GLU A 319 1.04 -10.89 -9.99
C GLU A 319 1.81 -9.87 -10.83
N VAL A 320 1.23 -9.54 -11.99
CA VAL A 320 1.79 -8.64 -12.98
C VAL A 320 0.73 -7.63 -13.38
N GLY A 321 0.99 -6.36 -13.09
CA GLY A 321 0.24 -5.24 -13.66
C GLY A 321 0.68 -4.98 -15.09
N ILE A 322 -0.26 -4.95 -16.03
CA ILE A 322 -0.03 -4.58 -17.42
C ILE A 322 -0.73 -3.24 -17.67
N TYR A 323 -0.02 -2.30 -18.29
CA TYR A 323 -0.53 -0.95 -18.53
C TYR A 323 -0.37 -0.53 -20.00
N GLY A 324 -1.32 0.27 -20.45
CA GLY A 324 -1.33 1.04 -21.69
C GLY A 324 -2.34 2.18 -21.54
N THR A 325 -3.33 2.28 -22.43
CA THR A 325 -4.48 3.19 -22.21
C THR A 325 -5.35 2.80 -21.01
N VAL A 326 -5.22 1.57 -20.51
CA VAL A 326 -5.89 1.06 -19.29
C VAL A 326 -4.88 0.24 -18.47
N GLY A 327 -5.23 -0.11 -17.23
CA GLY A 327 -4.49 -1.06 -16.40
C GLY A 327 -5.24 -2.38 -16.28
N HIS A 328 -4.51 -3.49 -16.16
CA HIS A 328 -5.05 -4.83 -15.95
C HIS A 328 -4.09 -5.67 -15.11
N SER A 329 -4.60 -6.46 -14.18
CA SER A 329 -3.81 -7.38 -13.36
C SER A 329 -3.97 -8.81 -13.84
N VAL A 330 -2.83 -9.51 -13.96
CA VAL A 330 -2.75 -10.91 -14.37
C VAL A 330 -1.76 -11.66 -13.48
N LEU A 331 -1.70 -12.98 -13.60
CA LEU A 331 -0.75 -13.79 -12.85
C LEU A 331 0.21 -14.52 -13.79
N ALA A 332 1.47 -14.12 -13.82
CA ALA A 332 2.50 -14.85 -14.56
C ALA A 332 2.88 -16.12 -13.81
N TYR A 333 2.94 -17.25 -14.52
CA TYR A 333 3.20 -18.56 -13.90
C TYR A 333 4.29 -19.39 -14.60
N ARG A 334 4.71 -18.96 -15.79
CA ARG A 334 5.72 -19.66 -16.59
C ARG A 334 6.36 -18.71 -17.59
N TYR A 335 7.62 -18.94 -17.94
CA TYR A 335 8.26 -18.24 -19.05
C TYR A 335 9.09 -19.17 -19.94
N GLU A 336 9.29 -18.77 -21.18
CA GLU A 336 10.19 -19.38 -22.15
C GLU A 336 10.97 -18.32 -22.92
N ILE A 337 12.28 -18.52 -23.07
CA ILE A 337 13.16 -17.69 -23.89
C ILE A 337 13.37 -18.40 -25.22
N ILE A 338 12.96 -17.74 -26.31
CA ILE A 338 13.17 -18.24 -27.66
C ILE A 338 13.88 -17.15 -28.46
N ASP A 339 15.12 -17.46 -28.89
CA ASP A 339 16.02 -16.51 -29.55
C ASP A 339 16.27 -15.23 -28.74
N SER A 340 15.60 -14.13 -29.07
CA SER A 340 15.73 -12.82 -28.38
C SER A 340 14.38 -12.33 -27.85
N THR A 341 13.48 -13.27 -27.57
CA THR A 341 12.12 -13.00 -27.14
C THR A 341 11.79 -13.85 -25.92
N ILE A 342 11.19 -13.23 -24.92
CA ILE A 342 10.68 -13.91 -23.73
C ILE A 342 9.16 -13.98 -23.84
N TYR A 343 8.62 -15.18 -23.74
CA TYR A 343 7.19 -15.46 -23.66
C TYR A 343 6.86 -15.72 -22.20
N ILE A 344 6.10 -14.81 -21.58
CA ILE A 344 5.65 -14.91 -20.19
C ILE A 344 4.19 -15.36 -20.22
N TYR A 345 3.93 -16.61 -19.84
CA TYR A 345 2.59 -17.17 -19.81
C TYR A 345 1.85 -16.72 -18.55
N ILE A 346 0.60 -16.34 -18.74
CA ILE A 346 -0.22 -15.67 -17.73
C ILE A 346 -1.57 -16.35 -17.56
N TYR A 347 -2.05 -16.39 -16.33
CA TYR A 347 -3.48 -16.47 -16.05
C TYR A 347 -4.05 -15.07 -16.18
N ASP A 348 -4.96 -14.90 -17.15
CA ASP A 348 -5.66 -13.66 -17.39
C ASP A 348 -7.13 -13.81 -16.95
N PRO A 349 -7.57 -13.10 -15.90
CA PRO A 349 -8.96 -13.15 -15.44
C PRO A 349 -10.01 -12.74 -16.51
N ASN A 350 -9.60 -12.07 -17.60
CA ASN A 350 -10.50 -11.78 -18.73
C ASN A 350 -10.67 -12.98 -19.69
N PHE A 351 -9.82 -14.00 -19.58
CA PHE A 351 -9.82 -15.23 -20.38
C PHE A 351 -9.74 -16.46 -19.46
N PRO A 352 -10.73 -16.68 -18.56
CA PRO A 352 -10.69 -17.76 -17.58
C PRO A 352 -10.50 -19.11 -18.26
N GLY A 353 -9.56 -19.90 -17.73
CA GLY A 353 -9.25 -21.25 -18.20
C GLY A 353 -8.45 -21.35 -19.51
N ASP A 354 -7.98 -20.24 -20.09
CA ASP A 354 -7.11 -20.29 -21.27
C ASP A 354 -5.62 -20.39 -20.90
N ASP A 355 -5.07 -21.59 -21.01
CA ASP A 355 -3.65 -21.88 -20.74
C ASP A 355 -2.68 -21.29 -21.78
N ASN A 356 -3.17 -20.66 -22.84
CA ASN A 356 -2.35 -20.14 -23.95
C ASN A 356 -2.18 -18.62 -23.93
N GLN A 357 -2.58 -17.94 -22.86
CA GLN A 357 -2.38 -16.50 -22.72
C GLN A 357 -0.92 -16.19 -22.35
N TYR A 358 -0.34 -15.17 -22.99
CA TYR A 358 1.04 -14.76 -22.73
C TYR A 358 1.31 -13.28 -23.07
N ILE A 359 2.30 -12.72 -22.40
CA ILE A 359 2.98 -11.46 -22.70
C ILE A 359 4.24 -11.79 -23.50
N VAL A 360 4.53 -11.00 -24.53
CA VAL A 360 5.78 -11.09 -25.32
C VAL A 360 6.68 -9.94 -24.95
N TYR A 361 7.92 -10.23 -24.54
CA TYR A 361 8.95 -9.23 -24.29
C TYR A 361 10.09 -9.35 -25.31
N ASP A 362 10.41 -8.24 -25.97
CA ASP A 362 11.55 -8.12 -26.90
C ASP A 362 12.78 -7.59 -26.17
N ILE A 363 13.78 -8.45 -25.98
CA ILE A 363 15.00 -8.14 -25.20
C ILE A 363 15.79 -6.99 -25.83
N ALA A 364 15.81 -6.88 -27.16
CA ALA A 364 16.61 -5.86 -27.84
C ALA A 364 15.95 -4.47 -27.79
N ARG A 365 14.62 -4.43 -27.68
CA ARG A 365 13.83 -3.19 -27.69
C ARG A 365 13.35 -2.75 -26.31
N ASN A 366 13.42 -3.62 -25.30
CA ASN A 366 12.80 -3.44 -23.99
C ASN A 366 11.29 -3.14 -24.06
N THR A 367 10.61 -3.66 -25.08
CA THR A 367 9.18 -3.45 -25.32
C THR A 367 8.39 -4.71 -25.06
N ILE A 368 7.14 -4.55 -24.63
CA ILE A 368 6.20 -5.66 -24.45
C ILE A 368 5.12 -5.64 -25.54
N SER A 369 4.40 -6.74 -25.67
CA SER A 369 3.11 -6.78 -26.37
C SER A 369 2.24 -7.89 -25.78
N THR A 370 0.93 -7.70 -25.84
CA THR A 370 -0.06 -8.67 -25.36
C THR A 370 -0.97 -9.08 -26.52
N PRO A 371 -0.69 -10.21 -27.21
CA PRO A 371 -1.35 -10.55 -28.48
C PRO A 371 -2.87 -10.71 -28.40
N SER A 372 -3.41 -10.96 -27.21
CA SER A 372 -4.85 -11.09 -26.97
C SER A 372 -5.58 -9.74 -26.90
N TYR A 373 -4.84 -8.63 -26.79
CA TYR A 373 -5.38 -7.29 -26.70
C TYR A 373 -5.06 -6.45 -27.94
N THR A 374 -5.83 -5.39 -28.13
CA THR A 374 -5.55 -4.43 -29.20
C THR A 374 -4.28 -3.66 -28.86
N GLN A 375 -3.42 -3.45 -29.87
CA GLN A 375 -2.20 -2.66 -29.73
C GLN A 375 -2.50 -1.27 -29.12
N GLY A 376 -1.70 -0.83 -28.17
CA GLY A 376 -1.85 0.39 -27.38
C GLY A 376 -2.65 0.23 -26.08
N VAL A 377 -3.40 -0.87 -25.90
CA VAL A 377 -4.32 -1.00 -24.77
C VAL A 377 -3.62 -1.49 -23.51
N LEU A 378 -2.75 -2.51 -23.64
CA LEU A 378 -2.04 -3.21 -22.57
C LEU A 378 -0.64 -3.66 -23.02
N ASP A 379 0.13 -2.76 -23.63
CA ASP A 379 1.44 -3.06 -24.23
C ASP A 379 2.52 -1.98 -23.99
N ASP A 380 2.32 -1.08 -23.02
CA ASP A 380 3.29 -0.03 -22.72
C ASP A 380 4.23 -0.41 -21.56
N ARG A 381 3.67 -0.91 -20.44
CA ARG A 381 4.44 -1.13 -19.20
C ARG A 381 3.99 -2.37 -18.44
N LEU A 382 4.95 -3.07 -17.83
CA LEU A 382 4.72 -4.11 -16.81
C LEU A 382 5.09 -3.61 -15.42
N THR A 383 4.39 -4.08 -14.40
CA THR A 383 4.79 -3.97 -12.99
C THR A 383 4.66 -5.32 -12.30
N THR A 384 5.24 -5.44 -11.11
CA THR A 384 4.86 -6.48 -10.14
C THR A 384 4.35 -5.80 -8.87
N THR A 385 3.73 -6.52 -7.94
CA THR A 385 3.12 -5.88 -6.74
C THR A 385 3.88 -6.17 -5.46
N GLY A 386 4.99 -6.91 -5.51
CA GLY A 386 5.77 -7.22 -4.31
C GLY A 386 4.89 -7.81 -3.20
N TYR A 387 4.25 -8.95 -3.47
CA TYR A 387 3.25 -9.63 -2.64
C TYR A 387 3.55 -9.66 -1.13
N GLY A 388 4.81 -9.67 -0.72
CA GLY A 388 5.25 -9.64 0.67
C GLY A 388 5.16 -8.27 1.35
N THR A 389 4.69 -7.22 0.67
CA THR A 389 4.43 -5.88 1.25
C THR A 389 3.11 -5.85 2.02
N PHE A 390 2.15 -6.69 1.63
CA PHE A 390 0.76 -6.63 2.07
C PHE A 390 0.48 -7.55 3.26
N SER A 391 -0.38 -7.09 4.17
CA SER A 391 -0.89 -7.88 5.30
C SER A 391 -2.19 -8.62 4.97
N SER A 392 -2.92 -8.17 3.94
CA SER A 392 -4.24 -8.63 3.50
C SER A 392 -4.35 -10.10 3.06
N VAL A 393 -3.23 -10.83 3.04
CA VAL A 393 -3.19 -12.27 2.74
C VAL A 393 -3.86 -13.11 3.83
N SER A 394 -3.96 -12.57 5.05
CA SER A 394 -4.57 -13.28 6.17
C SER A 394 -6.10 -13.44 6.01
N GLU A 395 -6.72 -12.50 5.32
CA GLU A 395 -8.16 -12.36 5.09
C GLU A 395 -8.66 -13.35 4.03
N TYR A 396 -7.80 -13.78 3.10
CA TYR A 396 -8.17 -14.81 2.12
C TYR A 396 -8.50 -16.15 2.77
N ALA A 397 -7.87 -16.48 3.91
CA ALA A 397 -8.20 -17.67 4.67
C ALA A 397 -9.63 -17.62 5.22
N GLU A 398 -10.05 -16.45 5.70
CA GLU A 398 -11.40 -16.21 6.22
C GLU A 398 -12.43 -16.27 5.09
N ILE A 399 -12.17 -15.61 3.95
CA ILE A 399 -13.01 -15.70 2.73
C ILE A 399 -13.20 -17.16 2.30
N LEU A 400 -12.15 -17.96 2.31
CA LEU A 400 -12.22 -19.36 1.92
C LEU A 400 -13.02 -20.21 2.92
N GLU A 401 -12.90 -19.95 4.21
CA GLU A 401 -13.70 -20.62 5.25
C GLU A 401 -15.19 -20.29 5.11
N ASP A 402 -15.51 -19.02 4.86
CA ASP A 402 -16.86 -18.56 4.58
C ASP A 402 -17.42 -19.23 3.32
N ALA A 403 -16.64 -19.28 2.24
CA ALA A 403 -17.05 -19.92 0.99
C ALA A 403 -17.36 -21.41 1.16
N ARG A 404 -16.59 -22.14 2.00
CA ARG A 404 -16.87 -23.56 2.33
C ARG A 404 -18.21 -23.75 3.05
N ASN A 405 -18.70 -22.71 3.72
CA ASN A 405 -20.01 -22.66 4.35
C ASN A 405 -21.07 -21.96 3.48
N ASN A 406 -20.78 -21.71 2.20
CA ASN A 406 -21.62 -20.96 1.26
C ASN A 406 -22.00 -19.58 1.81
N PHE A 407 -21.09 -18.92 2.52
CA PHE A 407 -21.31 -17.63 3.19
C PHE A 407 -22.53 -17.60 4.13
N ALA A 408 -23.03 -18.77 4.54
CA ALA A 408 -24.22 -18.87 5.36
C ALA A 408 -23.94 -18.26 6.73
N ASN A 409 -24.68 -17.22 7.09
CA ASN A 409 -24.51 -16.48 8.34
C ASN A 409 -23.14 -15.81 8.47
N SER A 410 -22.45 -15.49 7.36
CA SER A 410 -21.18 -14.75 7.39
C SER A 410 -21.23 -13.38 6.69
N LEU A 411 -22.31 -13.05 5.97
CA LEU A 411 -22.51 -11.74 5.33
C LEU A 411 -23.39 -10.83 6.19
N ALA A 412 -22.82 -9.75 6.75
CA ALA A 412 -23.52 -8.61 7.34
C ALA A 412 -24.54 -8.01 6.37
N ASP A 413 -25.74 -7.72 6.87
CA ASP A 413 -26.80 -7.02 6.14
C ASP A 413 -26.54 -5.52 6.29
N LEU A 414 -25.92 -4.93 5.26
CA LEU A 414 -25.46 -3.54 5.22
C LEU A 414 -26.37 -2.73 4.28
N ASP A 415 -27.21 -1.88 4.86
CA ASP A 415 -28.13 -1.02 4.13
C ASP A 415 -27.66 0.43 4.16
N VAL A 416 -27.16 0.94 3.03
CA VAL A 416 -26.82 2.37 2.86
C VAL A 416 -28.08 3.14 2.44
N THR A 417 -28.52 4.04 3.30
CA THR A 417 -29.80 4.75 3.16
C THR A 417 -29.68 6.13 2.53
N SER A 418 -28.53 6.80 2.69
CA SER A 418 -28.24 8.10 2.05
C SER A 418 -26.73 8.35 2.01
N PRO A 419 -26.18 8.83 0.88
CA PRO A 419 -26.84 8.90 -0.42
C PRO A 419 -27.23 7.52 -0.94
N ILE A 420 -28.05 7.44 -1.99
CA ILE A 420 -28.24 6.17 -2.71
C ILE A 420 -27.08 5.98 -3.71
N ASN A 421 -26.73 4.73 -4.01
CA ASN A 421 -25.63 4.45 -4.93
C ASN A 421 -25.87 5.10 -6.32
N GLY A 422 -24.94 5.93 -6.75
CA GLY A 422 -25.00 6.73 -7.98
C GLY A 422 -25.66 8.11 -7.85
N GLU A 423 -26.08 8.52 -6.65
CA GLU A 423 -26.71 9.83 -6.42
C GLU A 423 -25.77 11.00 -6.78
N GLU A 424 -26.34 12.08 -7.29
CA GLU A 424 -25.62 13.32 -7.61
C GLU A 424 -25.81 14.35 -6.49
N ILE A 425 -24.70 14.90 -5.98
CA ILE A 425 -24.67 15.94 -4.94
C ILE A 425 -23.92 17.19 -5.43
N SER A 426 -24.02 18.29 -4.66
CA SER A 426 -23.43 19.59 -5.04
C SER A 426 -22.40 20.12 -4.05
N GLU A 427 -22.26 19.44 -2.93
CA GLU A 427 -21.37 19.73 -1.82
C GLU A 427 -20.00 19.05 -2.04
N GLY A 428 -18.94 19.62 -1.45
CA GLY A 428 -17.60 19.03 -1.43
C GLY A 428 -17.41 17.95 -0.35
N THR A 429 -18.40 17.77 0.53
CA THR A 429 -18.46 16.67 1.50
C THR A 429 -19.88 16.09 1.55
N CYS A 430 -19.99 14.83 1.95
CA CYS A 430 -21.26 14.11 2.08
C CYS A 430 -21.23 13.14 3.25
N TYR A 431 -22.36 12.92 3.92
CA TYR A 431 -22.49 11.85 4.90
C TYR A 431 -23.03 10.58 4.23
N ILE A 432 -22.27 9.50 4.26
CA ILE A 432 -22.75 8.15 3.98
C ILE A 432 -23.37 7.60 5.26
N THR A 433 -24.65 7.23 5.18
CA THR A 433 -25.48 6.86 6.32
C THR A 433 -26.24 5.57 6.05
N GLY A 434 -26.41 4.75 7.06
CA GLY A 434 -27.07 3.47 6.89
C GLY A 434 -27.21 2.67 8.17
N THR A 435 -27.53 1.39 8.00
CA THR A 435 -27.63 0.43 9.10
C THR A 435 -26.85 -0.84 8.79
N VAL A 436 -26.36 -1.48 9.84
CA VAL A 436 -25.67 -2.77 9.79
C VAL A 436 -26.38 -3.74 10.71
N ASN A 437 -26.78 -4.88 10.17
CA ASN A 437 -27.43 -5.94 10.92
C ASN A 437 -26.63 -7.25 10.83
N THR A 438 -26.21 -7.72 12.00
CA THR A 438 -25.41 -8.95 12.17
C THR A 438 -26.12 -10.00 13.03
N LEU A 439 -27.34 -9.70 13.51
CA LEU A 439 -28.09 -10.56 14.43
C LEU A 439 -28.43 -11.93 13.82
N SER A 440 -28.78 -11.94 12.54
CA SER A 440 -29.07 -13.17 11.79
C SER A 440 -27.82 -14.04 11.59
N GLN A 441 -26.62 -13.47 11.67
CA GLN A 441 -25.35 -14.15 11.45
C GLN A 441 -24.76 -14.74 12.72
N MET A 442 -24.62 -13.92 13.77
CA MET A 442 -23.78 -14.25 14.92
C MET A 442 -24.57 -14.51 16.21
N GLY A 443 -25.91 -14.42 16.15
CA GLY A 443 -26.78 -14.56 17.32
C GLY A 443 -26.77 -13.34 18.25
N GLU A 444 -25.96 -12.34 17.94
CA GLU A 444 -25.82 -11.04 18.59
C GLU A 444 -25.35 -9.99 17.54
N GLN A 445 -25.52 -8.70 17.85
CA GLN A 445 -25.02 -7.63 17.00
C GLN A 445 -23.51 -7.45 17.24
N LEU A 446 -22.66 -7.77 16.25
CA LEU A 446 -21.20 -7.71 16.37
C LEU A 446 -20.51 -6.64 15.50
N GLY A 447 -21.23 -5.81 14.75
CA GLY A 447 -20.60 -4.62 14.14
C GLY A 447 -20.15 -3.60 15.20
N ASP A 448 -18.85 -3.36 15.29
CA ASP A 448 -18.23 -2.38 16.20
C ASP A 448 -17.83 -1.09 15.47
N ALA A 449 -17.53 -1.15 14.17
CA ALA A 449 -17.26 0.02 13.35
C ALA A 449 -17.64 -0.20 11.88
N ILE A 450 -17.83 0.90 11.15
CA ILE A 450 -17.86 0.95 9.69
C ILE A 450 -16.64 1.72 9.21
N GLU A 451 -16.02 1.20 8.16
CA GLU A 451 -14.92 1.83 7.46
C GLU A 451 -15.36 2.12 6.02
N VAL A 452 -15.11 3.34 5.55
CA VAL A 452 -15.28 3.74 4.17
C VAL A 452 -13.90 4.06 3.60
N VAL A 453 -13.56 3.46 2.46
CA VAL A 453 -12.28 3.66 1.77
C VAL A 453 -12.55 4.33 0.43
N SER A 454 -12.04 5.54 0.20
CA SER A 454 -12.15 6.21 -1.11
C SER A 454 -11.28 5.54 -2.15
N GLU A 455 -11.54 5.76 -3.45
CA GLU A 455 -10.75 5.23 -4.58
C GLU A 455 -9.24 5.50 -4.53
N ASN A 456 -8.81 6.47 -3.73
CA ASN A 456 -7.40 6.84 -3.52
C ASN A 456 -6.80 6.26 -2.22
N GLY A 457 -7.54 5.40 -1.50
CA GLY A 457 -7.07 4.74 -0.28
C GLY A 457 -7.25 5.56 0.99
N GLN A 458 -8.01 6.67 0.96
CA GLN A 458 -8.31 7.43 2.16
C GLN A 458 -9.37 6.71 2.98
N ILE A 459 -9.09 6.52 4.26
CA ILE A 459 -9.93 5.74 5.18
C ILE A 459 -10.73 6.69 6.09
N PHE A 460 -12.04 6.47 6.17
CA PHE A 460 -12.96 7.15 7.08
C PHE A 460 -13.66 6.12 7.94
N ARG A 461 -13.75 6.34 9.26
CA ARG A 461 -14.32 5.37 10.19
C ARG A 461 -15.40 6.01 11.06
N ALA A 462 -16.42 5.23 11.40
CA ALA A 462 -17.34 5.54 12.49
C ALA A 462 -17.56 4.31 13.36
N ASP A 463 -17.48 4.52 14.68
CA ASP A 463 -17.88 3.51 15.66
C ASP A 463 -19.39 3.25 15.58
N LEU A 464 -19.76 1.98 15.68
CA LEU A 464 -21.14 1.54 15.75
C LEU A 464 -21.59 1.45 17.22
N TYR A 465 -22.67 2.14 17.54
CA TYR A 465 -23.31 2.00 18.85
C TYR A 465 -24.39 0.92 18.80
N LYS A 466 -24.16 -0.16 19.56
CA LYS A 466 -25.09 -1.29 19.66
C LYS A 466 -26.31 -0.91 20.50
N TYR A 467 -27.51 -1.04 19.90
CA TYR A 467 -28.78 -0.85 20.59
C TYR A 467 -29.54 -2.17 20.75
N GLY A 468 -29.09 -3.02 21.68
CA GLY A 468 -29.77 -4.27 21.99
C GLY A 468 -29.75 -5.24 20.81
N THR A 469 -30.93 -5.56 20.25
CA THR A 469 -31.06 -6.43 19.06
C THR A 469 -31.31 -5.66 17.77
N ASP A 470 -31.50 -4.34 17.85
CA ASP A 470 -31.77 -3.51 16.67
C ASP A 470 -30.49 -3.34 15.84
N PRO A 471 -30.59 -3.15 14.50
CA PRO A 471 -29.45 -2.84 13.66
C PRO A 471 -28.68 -1.62 14.17
N SER A 472 -27.36 -1.64 14.03
CA SER A 472 -26.51 -0.50 14.37
C SER A 472 -26.59 0.56 13.27
N GLU A 473 -26.84 1.82 13.62
CA GLU A 473 -26.83 2.95 12.69
C GLU A 473 -25.41 3.51 12.54
N PHE A 474 -25.06 3.98 11.33
CA PHE A 474 -23.81 4.71 11.08
C PHE A 474 -24.05 5.98 10.27
N ALA A 475 -23.13 6.93 10.44
CA ALA A 475 -23.01 8.14 9.64
C ALA A 475 -21.53 8.52 9.54
N ILE A 476 -20.98 8.52 8.33
CA ILE A 476 -19.57 8.81 8.05
C ILE A 476 -19.51 9.96 7.04
N GLU A 477 -18.84 11.04 7.41
CA GLU A 477 -18.57 12.13 6.46
C GLU A 477 -17.39 11.76 5.55
N VAL A 478 -17.57 11.91 4.25
CA VAL A 478 -16.55 11.70 3.23
C VAL A 478 -16.42 12.94 2.32
N PRO A 479 -15.20 13.33 1.92
CA PRO A 479 -15.00 14.33 0.89
C PRO A 479 -15.38 13.77 -0.48
N VAL A 480 -15.85 14.64 -1.36
CA VAL A 480 -16.15 14.30 -2.76
C VAL A 480 -15.55 15.35 -3.70
N LYS A 481 -14.95 14.88 -4.79
CA LYS A 481 -14.47 15.70 -5.90
C LYS A 481 -15.49 15.75 -7.03
N ARG A 482 -15.31 16.67 -7.97
CA ARG A 482 -16.16 16.73 -9.16
C ARG A 482 -16.13 15.42 -9.94
N GLY A 483 -17.30 14.98 -10.40
CA GLY A 483 -17.46 13.77 -11.18
C GLY A 483 -17.77 12.57 -10.29
N GLU A 484 -17.34 11.39 -10.74
CA GLU A 484 -17.61 10.12 -10.07
C GLU A 484 -16.62 9.92 -8.91
N ASN A 485 -17.14 9.67 -7.70
CA ASN A 485 -16.39 9.29 -6.52
C ASN A 485 -16.77 7.87 -6.15
N ARG A 486 -15.78 7.01 -5.92
CA ARG A 486 -16.01 5.60 -5.60
C ARG A 486 -15.50 5.30 -4.21
N PHE A 487 -16.30 4.55 -3.45
CA PHE A 487 -16.00 4.16 -2.09
C PHE A 487 -16.22 2.66 -1.91
N LEU A 488 -15.34 2.00 -1.16
CA LEU A 488 -15.58 0.68 -0.58
C LEU A 488 -16.09 0.86 0.84
N ILE A 489 -17.03 0.03 1.26
CA ILE A 489 -17.57 0.06 2.63
C ILE A 489 -17.35 -1.31 3.27
N ASN A 490 -16.61 -1.27 4.37
CA ASN A 490 -16.20 -2.42 5.16
C ASN A 490 -16.90 -2.39 6.52
N THR A 491 -17.31 -3.57 7.00
CA THR A 491 -17.86 -3.74 8.35
C THR A 491 -16.79 -4.35 9.24
N ILE A 492 -16.60 -3.81 10.44
CA ILE A 492 -15.54 -4.23 11.37
C ILE A 492 -16.15 -4.74 12.68
N TYR A 493 -15.54 -5.77 13.25
CA TYR A 493 -15.75 -6.20 14.63
C TYR A 493 -14.42 -6.43 15.34
N TYR A 494 -14.43 -6.38 16.67
CA TYR A 494 -13.28 -6.78 17.48
C TYR A 494 -13.51 -8.17 18.07
N ASP A 495 -12.51 -9.05 17.93
CA ASP A 495 -12.56 -10.39 18.51
C ASP A 495 -12.41 -10.38 20.05
N GLU A 496 -12.49 -11.54 20.69
CA GLU A 496 -12.38 -11.66 22.15
C GLU A 496 -11.02 -11.22 22.74
N PHE A 497 -10.00 -11.09 21.89
CA PHE A 497 -8.68 -10.60 22.24
C PHE A 497 -8.51 -9.10 21.92
N GLY A 498 -9.52 -8.48 21.32
CA GLY A 498 -9.51 -7.08 20.91
C GLY A 498 -8.79 -6.84 19.58
N ASN A 499 -8.53 -7.89 18.78
CA ASN A 499 -7.98 -7.70 17.44
C ASN A 499 -9.10 -7.28 16.49
N GLU A 500 -8.78 -6.36 15.58
CA GLU A 500 -9.68 -5.92 14.53
C GLU A 500 -9.91 -7.07 13.53
N ARG A 501 -11.16 -7.22 13.08
CA ARG A 501 -11.56 -8.22 12.11
C ARG A 501 -12.59 -7.63 11.16
N TYR A 502 -12.54 -8.03 9.91
CA TYR A 502 -13.48 -7.58 8.89
C TYR A 502 -14.61 -8.59 8.73
N LEU A 503 -15.85 -8.09 8.80
CA LEU A 503 -17.02 -8.87 8.43
C LEU A 503 -17.30 -8.68 6.95
N SER A 504 -17.41 -9.79 6.25
CA SER A 504 -18.06 -9.79 4.95
C SER A 504 -19.46 -9.19 5.07
N ASN A 505 -19.89 -8.42 4.07
CA ASN A 505 -21.21 -7.79 4.00
C ASN A 505 -21.81 -7.97 2.60
N ASP A 506 -23.12 -7.78 2.49
CA ASP A 506 -23.91 -7.94 1.26
C ASP A 506 -23.97 -6.68 0.38
N LEU A 507 -23.29 -5.59 0.78
CA LEU A 507 -23.00 -4.48 -0.11
C LEU A 507 -21.76 -4.82 -0.95
N PHE A 508 -22.01 -5.17 -2.19
CA PHE A 508 -20.95 -5.56 -3.10
C PHE A 508 -20.47 -4.42 -4.00
N GLY A 509 -19.17 -4.35 -4.23
CA GLY A 509 -18.54 -3.43 -5.18
C GLY A 509 -18.42 -1.98 -4.70
N TRP A 510 -18.29 -1.07 -5.66
CA TRP A 510 -18.16 0.37 -5.40
C TRP A 510 -19.51 0.99 -5.03
N PHE A 511 -19.51 1.73 -3.93
CA PHE A 511 -20.51 2.72 -3.63
C PHE A 511 -20.13 4.03 -4.31
N ILE A 512 -20.96 4.49 -5.25
CA ILE A 512 -20.67 5.63 -6.12
C ILE A 512 -21.45 6.85 -5.65
N ILE A 513 -20.76 8.00 -5.55
CA ILE A 513 -21.36 9.32 -5.39
C ILE A 513 -20.89 10.20 -6.54
N ASN A 514 -21.82 10.77 -7.29
CA ASN A 514 -21.51 11.78 -8.30
C ASN A 514 -21.54 13.17 -7.66
N SER A 515 -20.58 14.04 -7.96
CA SER A 515 -20.61 15.42 -7.47
C SER A 515 -20.45 16.44 -8.59
N THR A 516 -21.24 17.51 -8.51
CA THR A 516 -21.14 18.68 -9.40
C THR A 516 -20.33 19.82 -8.79
N VAL A 517 -19.64 19.59 -7.66
CA VAL A 517 -18.74 20.59 -7.07
C VAL A 517 -17.72 21.08 -8.12
N ALA A 518 -17.29 22.34 -8.03
CA ALA A 518 -16.25 22.84 -8.91
C ALA A 518 -14.96 22.02 -8.71
N SER A 519 -14.27 21.66 -9.81
CA SER A 519 -12.99 20.95 -9.72
C SER A 519 -11.95 21.82 -9.02
N ASN A 520 -11.07 21.18 -8.25
CA ASN A 520 -9.91 21.86 -7.71
C ASN A 520 -8.87 22.14 -8.80
N VAL A 521 -8.55 23.40 -9.01
CA VAL A 521 -7.43 23.81 -9.85
C VAL A 521 -6.12 23.59 -9.11
N ILE A 522 -6.09 23.99 -7.84
CA ILE A 522 -5.02 23.68 -6.88
C ILE A 522 -5.71 23.37 -5.55
N TYR A 523 -5.36 22.24 -4.96
CA TYR A 523 -5.75 21.86 -3.62
C TYR A 523 -4.51 21.47 -2.83
N VAL A 524 -4.36 22.06 -1.65
CA VAL A 524 -3.22 21.84 -0.77
C VAL A 524 -3.75 21.38 0.57
N THR A 525 -3.25 20.26 1.07
CA THR A 525 -3.49 19.79 2.44
C THR A 525 -2.17 19.84 3.18
N LEU A 526 -2.11 20.56 4.29
CA LEU A 526 -1.01 20.55 5.23
C LEU A 526 -1.47 19.80 6.50
N THR A 527 -0.65 18.86 6.94
CA THR A 527 -0.68 18.31 8.30
C THR A 527 0.72 18.37 8.90
N TRP A 528 0.83 18.41 10.22
CA TRP A 528 2.11 18.38 10.93
C TRP A 528 2.02 17.52 12.20
N ASP A 529 3.12 17.33 12.93
CA ASP A 529 3.15 16.53 14.17
C ASP A 529 2.69 17.32 15.42
N ALA A 530 3.04 16.87 16.63
CA ALA A 530 2.50 17.38 17.90
C ALA A 530 2.80 18.85 18.25
N GLN A 531 3.51 19.59 17.39
CA GLN A 531 3.71 21.02 17.62
C GLN A 531 2.43 21.79 17.31
N PRO A 532 2.14 22.86 18.06
CA PRO A 532 0.80 23.42 18.02
C PRO A 532 0.47 24.18 16.73
N ASP A 533 1.45 24.75 16.02
CA ASP A 533 1.14 25.83 15.08
C ASP A 533 2.15 25.90 13.92
N VAL A 534 1.81 25.24 12.81
CA VAL A 534 2.51 25.32 11.52
C VAL A 534 1.54 25.88 10.49
N ASP A 535 1.79 27.10 10.05
CA ASP A 535 0.94 27.82 9.12
C ASP A 535 1.21 27.43 7.66
N LEU A 536 0.15 27.27 6.86
CA LEU A 536 0.21 27.21 5.41
C LEU A 536 0.22 28.61 4.79
N TYR A 537 1.24 28.90 3.98
CA TYR A 537 1.33 30.12 3.17
C TYR A 537 1.25 29.78 1.68
N VAL A 538 0.25 30.31 1.00
CA VAL A 538 0.11 30.18 -0.46
C VAL A 538 0.11 31.55 -1.11
N THR A 539 1.16 31.85 -1.88
CA THR A 539 1.31 33.10 -2.63
C THR A 539 0.82 32.93 -4.06
N ASP A 540 -0.18 33.74 -4.43
CA ASP A 540 -0.69 33.81 -5.79
C ASP A 540 0.28 34.51 -6.76
N PRO A 541 0.10 34.39 -8.08
CA PRO A 541 0.96 35.05 -9.06
C PRO A 541 1.00 36.58 -9.00
N THR A 542 0.06 37.23 -8.29
CA THR A 542 0.10 38.68 -8.07
C THR A 542 1.01 39.08 -6.92
N GLY A 543 1.49 38.11 -6.15
CA GLY A 543 2.29 38.30 -4.94
C GLY A 543 1.43 38.46 -3.67
N SER A 544 0.12 38.25 -3.75
CA SER A 544 -0.75 38.21 -2.58
C SER A 544 -0.68 36.83 -1.94
N THR A 545 -0.64 36.76 -0.61
CA THR A 545 -0.46 35.49 0.11
C THR A 545 -1.65 35.23 1.00
N SER A 546 -2.20 34.03 0.89
CA SER A 546 -3.16 33.50 1.86
C SER A 546 -2.42 32.80 3.00
N TYR A 547 -2.80 33.12 4.24
CA TYR A 547 -2.24 32.59 5.49
C TYR A 547 -3.18 32.94 6.67
N TRP A 548 -2.89 32.52 7.91
CA TRP A 548 -3.76 32.70 9.09
C TRP A 548 -4.43 34.08 9.24
N SER A 549 -3.74 35.17 8.85
CA SER A 549 -4.26 36.54 8.98
C SER A 549 -5.09 37.02 7.79
N GLU A 550 -4.86 36.44 6.60
CA GLU A 550 -5.50 36.80 5.34
C GLU A 550 -5.88 35.51 4.61
N LEU A 551 -7.07 34.96 4.89
CA LEU A 551 -7.47 33.63 4.43
C LEU A 551 -7.81 33.55 2.93
N VAL A 552 -7.88 34.66 2.21
CA VAL A 552 -8.37 34.68 0.81
C VAL A 552 -7.47 35.54 -0.07
N THR A 553 -6.93 34.97 -1.13
CA THR A 553 -6.20 35.70 -2.17
C THR A 553 -7.15 36.39 -3.17
N PRO A 554 -6.72 37.45 -3.89
CA PRO A 554 -7.54 38.18 -4.86
C PRO A 554 -8.09 37.34 -6.02
N ASP A 555 -7.43 36.25 -6.38
CA ASP A 555 -7.92 35.29 -7.37
C ASP A 555 -8.99 34.34 -6.81
N GLY A 556 -9.19 34.32 -5.49
CA GLY A 556 -10.23 33.57 -4.80
C GLY A 556 -9.75 32.27 -4.18
N GLY A 557 -8.44 32.02 -4.15
CA GLY A 557 -7.87 30.94 -3.36
C GLY A 557 -8.12 31.15 -1.87
N LEU A 558 -8.53 30.09 -1.18
CA LEU A 558 -9.05 30.13 0.19
C LEU A 558 -8.28 29.17 1.08
N LEU A 559 -7.72 29.67 2.18
CA LEU A 559 -7.34 28.89 3.35
C LEU A 559 -8.60 28.66 4.21
N ASP A 560 -8.94 27.41 4.48
CA ASP A 560 -10.20 27.03 5.14
C ASP A 560 -10.22 27.34 6.64
N ILE A 561 -9.14 27.02 7.34
CA ILE A 561 -8.97 27.19 8.77
C ILE A 561 -7.51 27.54 9.10
N ASP A 562 -7.34 28.27 10.21
CA ASP A 562 -6.08 28.48 10.91
C ASP A 562 -6.06 27.51 12.10
N ASP A 563 -5.40 26.36 11.94
CA ASP A 563 -5.37 25.34 12.98
C ASP A 563 -4.14 25.54 13.88
N THR A 564 -4.41 25.87 15.14
CA THR A 564 -3.39 26.17 16.15
C THR A 564 -3.29 25.07 17.21
N THR A 565 -3.84 23.89 16.94
CA THR A 565 -3.84 22.76 17.87
C THR A 565 -3.66 21.41 17.18
N GLY A 566 -2.74 20.58 17.69
CA GLY A 566 -2.62 19.20 17.23
C GLY A 566 -1.84 19.12 15.92
N TYR A 567 -2.46 18.58 14.87
CA TYR A 567 -1.77 18.00 13.71
C TYR A 567 -2.19 18.63 12.37
N GLY A 568 -2.89 19.77 12.42
CA GLY A 568 -3.74 20.23 11.33
C GLY A 568 -5.00 19.36 11.18
N PRO A 569 -5.66 19.32 10.01
CA PRO A 569 -5.17 19.84 8.73
C PRO A 569 -5.53 21.31 8.47
N GLU A 570 -4.66 21.99 7.71
CA GLU A 570 -5.01 23.20 6.97
C GLU A 570 -5.16 22.89 5.48
N HIS A 571 -6.21 23.44 4.85
CA HIS A 571 -6.43 23.29 3.43
C HIS A 571 -6.41 24.63 2.70
N TRP A 572 -5.66 24.70 1.62
CA TRP A 572 -5.77 25.80 0.66
C TRP A 572 -6.39 25.32 -0.65
N THR A 573 -7.45 25.99 -1.08
CA THR A 573 -8.24 25.58 -2.25
C THR A 573 -8.41 26.72 -3.24
N LEU A 574 -8.09 26.46 -4.51
CA LEU A 574 -8.45 27.27 -5.67
C LEU A 574 -9.25 26.39 -6.63
N THR A 575 -10.48 26.79 -6.94
CA THR A 575 -11.40 26.01 -7.79
C THR A 575 -11.54 26.62 -9.19
N THR A 576 -12.17 25.89 -10.11
CA THR A 576 -12.47 26.40 -11.46
C THR A 576 -13.45 27.59 -11.48
N ASP A 577 -14.19 27.84 -10.40
CA ASP A 577 -15.10 28.99 -10.28
C ASP A 577 -14.37 30.29 -9.87
N ASN A 578 -13.10 30.19 -9.49
CA ASN A 578 -12.24 31.31 -9.12
C ASN A 578 -11.59 31.98 -10.35
N VAL A 579 -10.87 33.09 -10.14
CA VAL A 579 -10.13 33.78 -11.22
C VAL A 579 -8.78 33.10 -11.41
N VAL A 580 -8.79 31.92 -12.01
CA VAL A 580 -7.57 31.12 -12.20
C VAL A 580 -6.56 31.81 -13.11
N ARG A 581 -5.30 31.87 -12.68
CA ARG A 581 -4.18 32.37 -13.47
C ARG A 581 -3.39 31.21 -14.06
N TRP A 582 -3.94 30.64 -15.12
CA TRP A 582 -3.33 29.51 -15.82
C TRP A 582 -1.93 29.83 -16.36
N GLY A 583 -1.01 28.88 -16.23
CA GLY A 583 0.37 29.02 -16.68
C GLY A 583 1.23 29.95 -15.82
N GLU A 584 0.72 30.45 -14.70
CA GLU A 584 1.45 31.31 -13.75
C GLU A 584 1.73 30.58 -12.42
N PRO A 585 2.83 30.92 -11.72
CA PRO A 585 3.29 30.16 -10.56
C PRO A 585 2.59 30.56 -9.26
N TYR A 586 2.14 29.56 -8.51
CA TYR A 586 1.69 29.64 -7.12
C TYR A 586 2.78 29.06 -6.22
N THR A 587 3.18 29.81 -5.19
CA THR A 587 4.26 29.39 -4.28
C THR A 587 3.67 28.87 -2.98
N ILE A 588 4.00 27.64 -2.60
CA ILE A 588 3.54 27.01 -1.35
C ILE A 588 4.71 26.94 -0.38
N ARG A 589 4.49 27.45 0.83
CA ARG A 589 5.50 27.52 1.90
C ARG A 589 4.84 27.22 3.24
N LEU A 590 5.65 26.77 4.18
CA LEU A 590 5.26 26.59 5.57
C LEU A 590 6.03 27.55 6.46
N HIS A 591 5.37 27.98 7.54
CA HIS A 591 6.00 28.73 8.61
C HIS A 591 5.70 28.06 9.94
N TYR A 592 6.76 27.70 10.66
CA TYR A 592 6.60 27.16 11.99
C TYR A 592 6.40 28.31 12.99
N TYR A 593 5.15 28.68 13.17
CA TYR A 593 4.78 29.89 13.90
C TYR A 593 5.05 29.74 15.40
N TYR A 594 4.62 28.64 16.01
CA TYR A 594 4.79 28.43 17.44
C TYR A 594 4.92 26.96 17.82
N GLY A 595 5.86 26.67 18.71
CA GLY A 595 6.04 25.34 19.32
C GLY A 595 7.38 25.21 20.05
N ASP A 596 7.55 24.09 20.75
CA ASP A 596 8.60 23.88 21.76
C ASP A 596 9.70 22.88 21.30
N GLY A 597 9.61 22.36 20.07
CA GLY A 597 10.58 21.42 19.50
C GLY A 597 10.45 21.28 17.97
N PRO A 598 11.25 20.45 17.31
CA PRO A 598 11.07 20.18 15.88
C PRO A 598 9.69 19.59 15.58
N THR A 599 9.16 19.91 14.40
CA THR A 599 7.92 19.33 13.86
C THR A 599 8.14 18.79 12.46
N SER A 600 7.64 17.60 12.20
CA SER A 600 7.49 17.06 10.86
C SER A 600 6.22 17.57 10.20
N TYR A 601 6.29 17.84 8.90
CA TYR A 601 5.15 18.26 8.09
C TYR A 601 4.91 17.28 6.95
N ASN A 602 3.66 17.18 6.52
CA ASN A 602 3.22 16.54 5.29
C ASN A 602 2.34 17.53 4.52
N VAL A 603 2.75 17.87 3.30
CA VAL A 603 1.99 18.72 2.39
C VAL A 603 1.65 17.94 1.15
N THR A 604 0.37 17.69 0.93
CA THR A 604 -0.13 17.11 -0.32
C THR A 604 -0.68 18.21 -1.21
N VAL A 605 -0.19 18.26 -2.45
CA VAL A 605 -0.53 19.29 -3.43
C VAL A 605 -1.09 18.62 -4.66
N THR A 606 -2.39 18.85 -4.92
CA THR A 606 -3.09 18.40 -6.12
C THR A 606 -3.30 19.59 -7.06
N ALA A 607 -2.97 19.43 -8.34
CA ALA A 607 -3.21 20.43 -9.37
C ALA A 607 -4.01 19.83 -10.54
N ASN A 608 -4.87 20.64 -11.14
CA ASN A 608 -5.72 20.30 -12.30
C ASN A 608 -6.60 19.04 -12.08
N GLU A 609 -7.24 18.96 -10.92
CA GLU A 609 -8.08 17.83 -10.53
C GLU A 609 -9.18 17.54 -11.57
N GLY A 610 -9.37 16.26 -11.89
CA GLY A 610 -10.33 15.75 -12.85
C GLY A 610 -9.90 15.91 -14.31
N THR A 611 -8.63 16.22 -14.59
CA THR A 611 -8.12 16.41 -15.95
C THR A 611 -7.00 15.43 -16.30
N ALA A 612 -6.68 15.29 -17.59
CA ALA A 612 -5.52 14.50 -18.04
C ALA A 612 -4.15 15.04 -17.57
N TYR A 613 -4.14 16.22 -16.95
CA TYR A 613 -2.96 16.88 -16.38
C TYR A 613 -3.02 16.93 -14.85
N GLU A 614 -3.90 16.13 -14.23
CA GLU A 614 -3.95 16.01 -12.78
C GLU A 614 -2.59 15.52 -12.25
N THR A 615 -2.09 16.21 -11.24
CA THR A 615 -0.87 15.82 -10.53
C THR A 615 -1.11 15.94 -9.04
N THR A 616 -0.81 14.91 -8.28
CA THR A 616 -0.74 14.96 -6.81
C THR A 616 0.68 14.64 -6.38
N GLN A 617 1.24 15.51 -5.55
CA GLN A 617 2.60 15.38 -5.02
C GLN A 617 2.57 15.58 -3.51
N THR A 618 3.26 14.71 -2.78
CA THR A 618 3.37 14.80 -1.33
C THR A 618 4.79 15.19 -0.94
N TYR A 619 4.91 16.21 -0.11
CA TYR A 619 6.14 16.77 0.39
C TYR A 619 6.22 16.55 1.89
N THR A 620 7.29 15.90 2.35
CA THR A 620 7.51 15.65 3.78
C THR A 620 8.84 16.20 4.22
N GLY A 621 8.93 16.68 5.46
CA GLY A 621 10.19 17.11 6.04
C GLY A 621 10.05 17.43 7.51
N VAL A 622 11.10 18.03 8.08
CA VAL A 622 11.13 18.47 9.48
C VAL A 622 11.56 19.93 9.53
N ILE A 623 10.84 20.74 10.30
CA ILE A 623 11.19 22.12 10.63
C ILE A 623 11.52 22.21 12.12
N SER A 624 12.73 22.66 12.43
CA SER A 624 13.33 22.44 13.77
C SER A 624 13.20 23.63 14.73
N SER A 625 12.81 24.80 14.21
CA SER A 625 12.80 26.05 14.96
C SER A 625 11.50 26.79 14.70
N SER A 626 10.81 27.24 15.75
CA SER A 626 9.63 28.10 15.63
C SER A 626 9.99 29.57 15.84
N ASN A 627 9.26 30.49 15.19
CA ASN A 627 9.47 31.92 15.40
C ASN A 627 8.24 32.79 15.07
N SER A 628 7.36 32.93 16.07
CA SER A 628 6.16 33.80 15.97
C SER A 628 6.42 35.28 15.67
N ASP A 629 7.67 35.78 15.69
CA ASP A 629 7.99 37.16 15.29
C ASP A 629 8.32 37.28 13.78
N ASN A 630 8.51 36.17 13.05
CA ASN A 630 8.97 36.13 11.65
C ASN A 630 7.87 35.75 10.63
N TYR A 631 6.60 35.93 10.99
CA TYR A 631 5.41 35.52 10.22
C TYR A 631 5.11 36.31 8.94
N TYR A 632 5.90 37.32 8.57
CA TYR A 632 5.56 38.14 7.41
C TYR A 632 5.69 37.34 6.10
N PRO A 633 4.69 37.38 5.18
CA PRO A 633 4.82 36.76 3.87
C PRO A 633 6.09 37.19 3.13
N GLY A 634 6.85 36.19 2.64
CA GLY A 634 8.15 36.41 1.98
C GLY A 634 9.35 36.47 2.94
N SER A 635 9.18 36.20 4.22
CA SER A 635 10.27 35.95 5.17
C SER A 635 11.03 34.65 4.87
N TYR A 636 12.20 34.51 5.49
CA TYR A 636 13.07 33.32 5.39
C TYR A 636 13.73 33.08 6.76
N GLY A 637 14.15 31.85 7.02
CA GLY A 637 14.81 31.45 8.25
C GLY A 637 14.69 29.95 8.48
N ASP A 638 15.24 29.46 9.60
CA ASP A 638 15.14 28.05 10.01
C ASP A 638 13.70 27.64 10.40
N ASP A 639 12.82 28.63 10.54
CA ASP A 639 11.38 28.57 10.80
C ASP A 639 10.51 28.65 9.54
N TRP A 640 11.14 28.66 8.36
CA TRP A 640 10.44 28.64 7.07
C TRP A 640 10.89 27.45 6.21
N VAL A 641 9.94 26.90 5.47
CA VAL A 641 10.21 25.86 4.46
C VAL A 641 9.53 26.23 3.15
N ASP A 642 10.30 26.14 2.07
CA ASP A 642 9.78 26.25 0.71
C ASP A 642 9.36 24.84 0.26
N ILE A 643 8.06 24.63 -0.01
CA ILE A 643 7.53 23.32 -0.36
C ILE A 643 7.64 23.09 -1.86
N CYS A 644 6.93 23.88 -2.64
CA CYS A 644 6.98 23.79 -4.10
C CYS A 644 6.41 25.03 -4.79
N ILE A 645 6.55 25.05 -6.11
CA ILE A 645 5.88 25.99 -6.99
C ILE A 645 4.94 25.19 -7.91
N VAL A 646 3.65 25.52 -7.86
CA VAL A 646 2.63 24.88 -8.68
C VAL A 646 2.25 25.82 -9.82
N THR A 647 2.15 25.29 -11.04
CA THR A 647 1.69 26.06 -12.20
C THR A 647 0.49 25.32 -12.81
N PRO A 648 -0.75 25.77 -12.57
CA PRO A 648 -1.93 25.11 -13.11
C PRO A 648 -2.01 25.31 -14.63
N ILE A 649 -2.54 24.31 -15.34
CA ILE A 649 -2.58 24.28 -16.81
C ILE A 649 -4.02 24.38 -17.30
N GLU A 650 -4.31 25.35 -18.16
CA GLU A 650 -5.63 25.49 -18.76
C GLU A 650 -5.89 24.31 -19.71
N VAL A 651 -6.93 23.54 -19.42
CA VAL A 651 -7.36 22.44 -20.27
C VAL A 651 -8.44 22.98 -21.22
N SER A 652 -8.05 23.16 -22.48
CA SER A 652 -8.91 23.71 -23.55
C SER A 652 -9.97 22.73 -24.05
#